data_AF-A0A3A8QZR4-F1
#
_entry.id   AF-A0A3A8QZR4-F1
#
_cell.length_a   1.000
_cell.length_b   1.000
_cell.length_c   1.000
_cell.angle_alpha   90.00
_cell.angle_beta   90.00
_cell.angle_gamma   90.00
#
_symmetry.space_group_name_H-M   'P 1'
#
loop_
_entity.id
_entity.type
_entity.pdbx_description
1 polymer ?
#
loop_
_entity_poly.entity_id
_entity_poly.type
_entity_poly.pdbx_seq_one_letter_code
_entity_poly.pdbx_strand_id
1 'polypeptide(L)'
;MTDTTELSKAYEPSEVEARWYNHWLERDYFRAEAPSSKPPFSIVLPPPNVTGSLHIGHALTATIQDILTRWKRMSGFNALWLPGTDHAGIATQMVVEKELKKTEGKSRHDLGREAFLERVWTWKGKFGARIGEQHRYLGASLDWSRERFTMDEQSSAAVREVFVRLYEEGLMYRAQKLINWCPSCRTALSDLEVEHEEKNGSLWHIRYPVKDSDRTLTVATTRPETLLGDTAVAVHPEDPRYLGLVGRSVRLPLTDREIPIIADAELVNMEFGTGVVKVTPAHDFNDYQTGLRHKLPMLSILDEAARMTKDTGKYAGLDRAEARKQVLADLTEQGLLEKEEPHKLSVGTCQRCATVVEPRLSPQWFIKIEPLAKPAIQAVEEGRTKFVPESWTNTYFHWMNNIHDWCVSRQLWWGHQIPAWYCTACTPAEERSKDTADVIVSRTPPESCPKCGGKDLTQDPDVLDTWFSSALWPFSTLGWPRETADLKTFYPTSVMETGHDIIFFWVARMMMMGLHFMGDVPFRTVYLHAMVRDEKGEKMSKTKGNVIDPLDVILGAKADALQPSLRNRFPQGMPAHGADALRFTLASLTQQGRDIKLSMDRLGGYKAFCNKLWNASRFALMNMGDFSLDKTPLEGRKLTLADRWILSRLQKATEATRASLEAFGFAEAASTLYQFLWAEFCDWYIELAKGSLYGDDAEAKDTTRAVLVTCLDRILRLMHPFMPFITEEIWQKLPMSRPTESICIAAYPEPEAARVDAAAEGEMAPVIAAIEGVRTLRGESNLSPAAKVKAVVQSPDATTRDLLERWRAYLMPLAGLSEVVVGPPGAKPPQAAAFVSGNLEIYVPLAGLVDLDAERDRLKKEIARSEQELASLQRKLDNPNFVARAPPDVVEKDKARVAELQERTVKLQDHLQRIAPEPPMSETPSPLPGSTESEAPEASESPAPETAQVKVATEPRAPKDEGVNLGQELKGEIEAEEASQAPQAADPVVEEALNKLREGTKEGLSPADHHDLGVAYMSMGLVDDAMREFDRAKEGGDTREAPEGSAERVKKAPAKKASAKKAPAKKAPAKKAPAKKAAAKKAPAKKAAGKKRAAKKAPAKKASAKKAAGKKTAAKKAAVKKAPAKKASAKKAAGKKTAAKKAAAKKTTRGKPARKARR
;
A
#
# COMPACT_ATOMS: atom_id res chain seq x y z
N MET A 1 38.74 6.33 11.11
CA MET A 1 38.29 6.17 9.71
C MET A 1 39.50 5.75 8.89
N THR A 2 39.35 4.89 7.89
CA THR A 2 40.42 4.60 6.92
C THR A 2 40.49 5.72 5.90
N ASP A 3 41.62 6.41 5.86
CA ASP A 3 41.83 7.59 5.03
C ASP A 3 42.02 7.18 3.55
N THR A 4 40.93 7.23 2.81
CA THR A 4 40.88 6.95 1.37
C THR A 4 39.94 7.95 0.72
N THR A 5 40.52 8.96 0.07
CA THR A 5 39.80 10.02 -0.63
C THR A 5 39.12 9.53 -1.91
N GLU A 6 39.54 8.38 -2.44
CA GLU A 6 38.96 7.78 -3.65
C GLU A 6 37.65 7.00 -3.40
N LEU A 7 36.83 6.91 -4.45
CA LEU A 7 35.73 5.95 -4.56
C LEU A 7 36.22 4.68 -5.28
N SER A 8 35.79 3.51 -4.80
CA SER A 8 36.00 2.21 -5.45
C SER A 8 35.40 2.17 -6.88
N LYS A 9 35.82 1.19 -7.69
CA LYS A 9 35.38 1.08 -9.10
C LYS A 9 33.87 0.79 -9.28
N ALA A 10 33.20 0.28 -8.26
CA ALA A 10 31.76 0.00 -8.23
C ALA A 10 31.22 0.21 -6.81
N TYR A 11 29.93 0.51 -6.69
CA TYR A 11 29.26 0.68 -5.40
C TYR A 11 28.83 -0.69 -4.83
N GLU A 12 29.41 -1.07 -3.69
CA GLU A 12 29.03 -2.26 -2.92
C GLU A 12 28.31 -1.82 -1.62
N PRO A 13 26.96 -1.97 -1.54
CA PRO A 13 26.18 -1.47 -0.40
C PRO A 13 26.62 -2.04 0.96
N SER A 14 27.05 -3.31 0.98
CA SER A 14 27.50 -4.02 2.18
C SER A 14 28.72 -3.40 2.88
N GLU A 15 29.55 -2.62 2.18
CA GLU A 15 30.70 -1.91 2.75
C GLU A 15 30.35 -0.54 3.35
N VAL A 16 29.14 -0.04 3.06
CA VAL A 16 28.71 1.35 3.25
C VAL A 16 27.51 1.49 4.18
N GLU A 17 26.43 0.74 3.95
CA GLU A 17 25.12 0.96 4.59
C GLU A 17 25.19 0.77 6.12
N ALA A 18 25.68 -0.37 6.57
CA ALA A 18 25.80 -0.68 8.01
C ALA A 18 26.78 0.26 8.75
N ARG A 19 27.81 0.77 8.06
CA ARG A 19 28.79 1.71 8.62
C ARG A 19 28.13 3.05 8.94
N TRP A 20 27.41 3.62 7.97
CA TRP A 20 26.73 4.90 8.17
C TRP A 20 25.56 4.79 9.14
N TYR A 21 24.81 3.69 9.13
CA TYR A 21 23.72 3.55 10.10
C TYR A 21 24.21 3.58 11.55
N ASN A 22 25.28 2.86 11.86
CA ASN A 22 25.88 2.87 13.19
C ASN A 22 26.41 4.27 13.55
N HIS A 23 27.07 4.96 12.62
CA HIS A 23 27.54 6.33 12.84
C HIS A 23 26.38 7.31 13.14
N TRP A 24 25.25 7.22 12.42
CA TRP A 24 24.10 8.07 12.67
C TRP A 24 23.46 7.83 14.05
N LEU A 25 23.47 6.58 14.54
CA LEU A 25 23.05 6.25 15.90
C LEU A 25 24.04 6.76 16.97
N GLU A 26 25.34 6.54 16.78
CA GLU A 26 26.40 7.00 17.69
C GLU A 26 26.42 8.52 17.90
N ARG A 27 25.83 9.27 16.96
CA ARG A 27 25.78 10.73 16.93
C ARG A 27 24.38 11.32 17.20
N ASP A 28 23.40 10.49 17.56
CA ASP A 28 22.03 10.89 17.91
C ASP A 28 21.29 11.70 16.80
N TYR A 29 21.74 11.66 15.53
CA TYR A 29 21.25 12.54 14.44
C TYR A 29 19.75 12.41 14.12
N PHE A 30 19.10 11.35 14.59
CA PHE A 30 17.66 11.10 14.39
C PHE A 30 16.78 11.67 15.50
N ARG A 31 17.38 12.05 16.63
CA ARG A 31 16.71 12.40 17.88
C ARG A 31 16.05 13.77 17.80
N ALA A 32 14.78 13.84 18.21
CA ALA A 32 14.03 15.10 18.23
C ALA A 32 14.20 15.86 19.55
N GLU A 33 14.19 17.19 19.50
CA GLU A 33 14.33 18.08 20.66
C GLU A 33 12.97 18.32 21.34
N ALA A 34 12.90 18.32 22.67
CA ALA A 34 11.69 18.71 23.39
C ALA A 34 12.03 19.40 24.74
N PRO A 35 11.71 20.69 24.92
CA PRO A 35 11.17 21.63 23.93
C PRO A 35 12.19 21.98 22.83
N SER A 36 11.73 22.60 21.75
CA SER A 36 12.56 23.24 20.72
C SER A 36 11.91 24.54 20.23
N SER A 37 12.69 25.42 19.61
CA SER A 37 12.22 26.65 18.93
C SER A 37 11.99 26.45 17.42
N LYS A 38 12.47 25.34 16.85
CA LYS A 38 12.21 24.95 15.46
C LYS A 38 10.74 24.51 15.31
N PRO A 39 10.09 24.71 14.15
CA PRO A 39 8.73 24.21 13.92
C PRO A 39 8.72 22.67 14.04
N PRO A 40 7.77 22.07 14.78
CA PRO A 40 7.69 20.63 14.90
C PRO A 40 7.23 19.98 13.60
N PHE A 41 7.81 18.83 13.29
CA PHE A 41 7.25 17.88 12.34
C PHE A 41 7.21 16.52 13.02
N SER A 42 6.05 15.86 13.06
CA SER A 42 5.90 14.58 13.75
C SER A 42 5.11 13.56 12.94
N ILE A 43 5.66 12.34 12.90
CA ILE A 43 5.02 11.13 12.38
C ILE A 43 5.19 10.02 13.43
N VAL A 44 4.13 9.23 13.65
CA VAL A 44 4.22 7.97 14.41
C VAL A 44 4.29 6.81 13.44
N LEU A 45 5.25 5.90 13.63
CA LEU A 45 5.30 4.65 12.87
C LEU A 45 4.05 3.80 13.19
N PRO A 46 3.30 3.31 12.19
CA PRO A 46 2.26 2.30 12.37
C PRO A 46 2.88 1.07 13.05
N PRO A 47 2.55 0.81 14.32
CA PRO A 47 3.37 -0.06 15.16
C PRO A 47 3.30 -1.51 14.67
N PRO A 48 4.40 -2.10 14.16
CA PRO A 48 4.29 -3.40 13.52
C PRO A 48 3.94 -4.50 14.53
N ASN A 49 2.95 -5.31 14.16
CA ASN A 49 2.47 -6.44 14.95
C ASN A 49 3.60 -7.44 15.20
N VAL A 50 3.88 -7.80 16.46
CA VAL A 50 4.98 -8.71 16.87
C VAL A 50 4.75 -10.20 16.51
N THR A 51 4.35 -10.47 15.27
CA THR A 51 3.87 -11.77 14.75
C THR A 51 4.84 -12.42 13.76
N GLY A 52 6.07 -11.93 13.64
CA GLY A 52 7.10 -12.41 12.70
C GLY A 52 8.01 -11.27 12.19
N SER A 53 8.74 -11.53 11.11
CA SER A 53 9.41 -10.50 10.30
C SER A 53 8.41 -9.51 9.67
N LEU A 54 8.90 -8.32 9.34
CA LEU A 54 8.32 -7.39 8.38
C LEU A 54 8.32 -7.98 6.95
N HIS A 55 7.61 -7.29 6.04
CA HIS A 55 7.52 -7.59 4.61
C HIS A 55 7.62 -6.30 3.78
N ILE A 56 7.78 -6.39 2.46
CA ILE A 56 7.97 -5.22 1.57
C ILE A 56 6.90 -4.12 1.74
N GLY A 57 5.64 -4.45 2.01
CA GLY A 57 4.63 -3.44 2.40
C GLY A 57 5.04 -2.54 3.59
N HIS A 58 5.68 -3.08 4.62
CA HIS A 58 6.24 -2.29 5.74
C HIS A 58 7.48 -1.49 5.30
N ALA A 59 8.26 -1.99 4.33
CA ALA A 59 9.38 -1.24 3.76
C ALA A 59 8.89 -0.03 2.95
N LEU A 60 7.71 -0.11 2.30
CA LEU A 60 7.07 1.03 1.65
C LEU A 60 6.68 2.09 2.69
N THR A 61 5.96 1.69 3.74
CA THR A 61 5.60 2.54 4.90
C THR A 61 6.84 3.26 5.46
N ALA A 62 7.89 2.50 5.77
CA ALA A 62 9.15 3.05 6.29
C ALA A 62 9.86 3.97 5.28
N THR A 63 9.83 3.66 3.98
CA THR A 63 10.44 4.50 2.93
C THR A 63 9.74 5.85 2.84
N ILE A 64 8.40 5.86 2.77
CA ILE A 64 7.60 7.09 2.64
C ILE A 64 7.77 7.98 3.87
N GLN A 65 7.66 7.40 5.07
CA GLN A 65 7.83 8.14 6.33
C GLN A 65 9.27 8.66 6.51
N ASP A 66 10.29 7.90 6.09
CA ASP A 66 11.68 8.36 6.18
C ASP A 66 12.01 9.45 5.16
N ILE A 67 11.45 9.40 3.94
CA ILE A 67 11.57 10.48 2.95
C ILE A 67 11.01 11.79 3.54
N LEU A 68 9.78 11.77 4.04
CA LEU A 68 9.16 12.92 4.69
C LEU A 68 9.98 13.43 5.88
N THR A 69 10.43 12.51 6.76
CA THR A 69 11.19 12.85 7.97
C THR A 69 12.55 13.46 7.63
N ARG A 70 13.33 12.85 6.72
CA ARG A 70 14.63 13.37 6.29
C ARG A 70 14.47 14.73 5.59
N TRP A 71 13.54 14.85 4.65
CA TRP A 71 13.27 16.12 3.96
C TRP A 71 12.90 17.24 4.95
N LYS A 72 11.97 16.99 5.89
CA LYS A 72 11.60 18.02 6.89
C LYS A 72 12.71 18.33 7.88
N ARG A 73 13.49 17.34 8.33
CA ARG A 73 14.70 17.54 9.17
C ARG A 73 15.71 18.46 8.47
N MET A 74 16.03 18.16 7.20
CA MET A 74 16.91 18.97 6.35
C MET A 74 16.30 20.34 6.00
N SER A 75 14.97 20.47 5.99
CA SER A 75 14.25 21.75 5.83
C SER A 75 14.11 22.54 7.15
N GLY A 76 14.87 22.20 8.20
CA GLY A 76 14.94 22.96 9.45
C GLY A 76 13.85 22.66 10.49
N PHE A 77 12.97 21.67 10.26
CA PHE A 77 11.97 21.26 11.24
C PHE A 77 12.58 20.39 12.34
N ASN A 78 12.01 20.47 13.54
CA ASN A 78 12.23 19.50 14.61
C ASN A 78 11.47 18.21 14.28
N ALA A 79 12.10 17.34 13.50
CA ALA A 79 11.47 16.15 12.92
C ALA A 79 11.55 14.93 13.87
N LEU A 80 10.44 14.63 14.55
CA LEU A 80 10.23 13.39 15.30
C LEU A 80 9.58 12.34 14.41
N TRP A 81 10.28 11.23 14.19
CA TRP A 81 9.66 10.00 13.70
C TRP A 81 9.72 8.94 14.80
N LEU A 82 8.57 8.64 15.41
CA LEU A 82 8.48 7.84 16.63
C LEU A 82 8.37 6.34 16.31
N PRO A 83 9.32 5.49 16.73
CA PRO A 83 9.26 4.04 16.57
C PRO A 83 8.39 3.37 17.64
N GLY A 84 7.80 2.24 17.27
CA GLY A 84 7.30 1.28 18.24
C GLY A 84 6.71 0.02 17.62
N THR A 85 6.20 -0.87 18.47
CA THR A 85 5.65 -2.18 18.06
C THR A 85 4.32 -2.45 18.75
N ASP A 86 3.44 -3.20 18.08
CA ASP A 86 2.12 -3.57 18.60
C ASP A 86 2.14 -5.01 19.16
N HIS A 87 1.65 -5.17 20.38
CA HIS A 87 1.39 -6.47 21.01
C HIS A 87 0.52 -7.41 20.17
N ALA A 88 -0.35 -6.86 19.31
CA ALA A 88 -1.24 -7.54 18.38
C ALA A 88 -2.20 -8.58 19.00
N GLY A 89 -2.38 -8.58 20.33
CA GLY A 89 -3.33 -9.42 21.08
C GLY A 89 -3.45 -10.85 20.56
N ILE A 90 -4.65 -11.18 20.06
CA ILE A 90 -5.00 -12.47 19.47
C ILE A 90 -4.06 -12.91 18.33
N ALA A 91 -3.55 -12.01 17.50
CA ALA A 91 -2.68 -12.39 16.38
C ALA A 91 -1.34 -12.93 16.88
N THR A 92 -0.72 -12.28 17.87
CA THR A 92 0.49 -12.78 18.54
C THR A 92 0.18 -14.07 19.31
N GLN A 93 -0.93 -14.09 20.06
CA GLN A 93 -1.34 -15.26 20.83
C GLN A 93 -1.50 -16.51 19.95
N MET A 94 -2.19 -16.40 18.82
CA MET A 94 -2.40 -17.50 17.88
C MET A 94 -1.12 -17.98 17.20
N VAL A 95 -0.13 -17.11 16.97
CA VAL A 95 1.16 -17.53 16.43
C VAL A 95 1.98 -18.28 17.49
N VAL A 96 1.97 -17.83 18.76
CA VAL A 96 2.63 -18.54 19.87
C VAL A 96 1.94 -19.88 20.16
N GLU A 97 0.60 -19.96 20.11
CA GLU A 97 -0.13 -21.23 20.22
C GLU A 97 0.18 -22.18 19.05
N LYS A 98 0.32 -21.66 17.82
CA LYS A 98 0.75 -22.45 16.65
C LYS A 98 2.19 -22.93 16.77
N GLU A 99 3.12 -22.13 17.31
CA GLU A 99 4.50 -22.56 17.60
C GLU A 99 4.50 -23.66 18.67
N LEU A 100 3.86 -23.43 19.82
CA LEU A 100 3.79 -24.37 20.94
C LEU A 100 3.22 -25.73 20.52
N LYS A 101 2.14 -25.74 19.73
CA LYS A 101 1.56 -26.98 19.20
C LYS A 101 2.48 -27.68 18.19
N LYS A 102 3.31 -26.94 17.44
CA LYS A 102 4.26 -27.48 16.47
C LYS A 102 5.55 -28.00 17.12
N THR A 103 6.04 -27.37 18.19
CA THR A 103 7.33 -27.72 18.82
C THR A 103 7.20 -28.65 20.02
N GLU A 104 6.11 -28.56 20.78
CA GLU A 104 5.90 -29.33 22.02
C GLU A 104 4.62 -30.17 22.02
N GLY A 105 3.73 -30.02 21.02
CA GLY A 105 2.44 -30.71 20.93
C GLY A 105 1.37 -30.20 21.91
N LYS A 106 1.68 -29.17 22.71
CA LYS A 106 0.83 -28.61 23.77
C LYS A 106 -0.08 -27.49 23.28
N SER A 107 -1.11 -27.18 24.06
CA SER A 107 -1.94 -25.97 23.97
C SER A 107 -1.60 -24.97 25.09
N ARG A 108 -2.15 -23.75 25.02
CA ARG A 108 -2.07 -22.77 26.13
C ARG A 108 -2.60 -23.32 27.45
N HIS A 109 -3.62 -24.19 27.41
CA HIS A 109 -4.28 -24.74 28.59
C HIS A 109 -3.42 -25.78 29.32
N ASP A 110 -2.51 -26.46 28.60
CA ASP A 110 -1.54 -27.40 29.20
C ASP A 110 -0.36 -26.70 29.90
N LEU A 111 -0.18 -25.40 29.68
CA LEU A 111 0.81 -24.56 30.36
C LEU A 111 0.21 -23.73 31.52
N GLY A 112 -1.06 -23.35 31.42
CA GLY A 112 -1.67 -22.35 32.29
C GLY A 112 -1.30 -20.91 31.91
N ARG A 113 -2.02 -19.92 32.48
CA ARG A 113 -1.96 -18.51 32.05
C ARG A 113 -0.56 -17.89 32.22
N GLU A 114 0.09 -18.10 33.35
CA GLU A 114 1.37 -17.46 33.69
C GLU A 114 2.51 -17.92 32.76
N ALA A 115 2.80 -19.22 32.71
CA ALA A 115 3.85 -19.78 31.86
C ALA A 115 3.59 -19.57 30.36
N PHE A 116 2.33 -19.47 29.94
CA PHE A 116 1.99 -19.06 28.58
C PHE A 116 2.34 -17.59 28.32
N LEU A 117 2.03 -16.68 29.25
CA LEU A 117 2.37 -15.25 29.12
C LEU A 117 3.89 -15.02 29.10
N GLU A 118 4.67 -15.75 29.88
CA GLU A 118 6.15 -15.74 29.80
C GLU A 118 6.66 -16.13 28.42
N ARG A 119 6.04 -17.15 27.77
CA ARG A 119 6.36 -17.54 26.39
C ARG A 119 6.00 -16.41 25.40
N VAL A 120 4.88 -15.72 25.58
CA VAL A 120 4.50 -14.59 24.70
C VAL A 120 5.44 -13.38 24.89
N TRP A 121 5.85 -13.04 26.11
CA TRP A 121 6.89 -12.03 26.34
C TRP A 121 8.24 -12.42 25.71
N THR A 122 8.64 -13.69 25.81
CA THR A 122 9.84 -14.22 25.15
C THR A 122 9.75 -14.07 23.63
N TRP A 123 8.59 -14.37 23.04
CA TRP A 123 8.31 -14.17 21.63
C TRP A 123 8.36 -12.68 21.23
N LYS A 124 7.76 -11.79 22.03
CA LYS A 124 7.82 -10.32 21.83
C LYS A 124 9.26 -9.84 21.77
N GLY A 125 10.11 -10.26 22.72
CA GLY A 125 11.52 -9.88 22.75
C GLY A 125 12.26 -10.27 21.45
N LYS A 126 12.11 -11.52 21.01
CA LYS A 126 12.72 -12.05 19.78
C LYS A 126 12.28 -11.29 18.52
N PHE A 127 10.97 -11.12 18.33
CA PHE A 127 10.44 -10.53 17.09
C PHE A 127 10.43 -9.01 17.08
N GLY A 128 10.31 -8.35 18.23
CA GLY A 128 10.55 -6.91 18.35
C GLY A 128 11.99 -6.54 17.95
N ALA A 129 12.98 -7.31 18.41
CA ALA A 129 14.38 -7.11 18.00
C ALA A 129 14.57 -7.29 16.48
N ARG A 130 13.94 -8.30 15.85
CA ARG A 130 13.97 -8.50 14.39
C ARG A 130 13.29 -7.38 13.62
N ILE A 131 12.13 -6.90 14.07
CA ILE A 131 11.45 -5.73 13.49
C ILE A 131 12.34 -4.48 13.58
N GLY A 132 13.01 -4.29 14.72
CA GLY A 132 13.99 -3.23 14.92
C GLY A 132 15.21 -3.35 14.00
N GLU A 133 15.75 -4.56 13.82
CA GLU A 133 16.85 -4.85 12.89
C GLU A 133 16.48 -4.48 11.45
N GLN A 134 15.31 -4.94 10.96
CA GLN A 134 14.86 -4.71 9.59
C GLN A 134 14.73 -3.22 9.24
N HIS A 135 14.23 -2.38 10.17
CA HIS A 135 14.18 -0.92 9.98
C HIS A 135 15.58 -0.27 9.91
N ARG A 136 16.56 -0.79 10.66
CA ARG A 136 17.93 -0.24 10.67
C ARG A 136 18.64 -0.51 9.34
N TYR A 137 18.53 -1.72 8.79
CA TYR A 137 19.02 -2.02 7.44
C TYR A 137 18.28 -1.22 6.35
N LEU A 138 16.98 -0.94 6.51
CA LEU A 138 16.24 -0.02 5.62
C LEU A 138 16.67 1.45 5.72
N GLY A 139 17.61 1.79 6.61
CA GLY A 139 18.09 3.16 6.78
C GLY A 139 17.08 4.11 7.45
N ALA A 140 16.07 3.58 8.15
CA ALA A 140 15.02 4.39 8.76
C ALA A 140 15.58 5.33 9.85
N SER A 141 15.38 6.65 9.72
CA SER A 141 15.83 7.69 10.67
C SER A 141 14.88 7.88 11.87
N LEU A 142 14.46 6.75 12.45
CA LEU A 142 13.60 6.66 13.63
C LEU A 142 14.31 7.13 14.89
N ASP A 143 13.59 7.82 15.78
CA ASP A 143 14.09 8.21 17.10
C ASP A 143 14.01 7.03 18.08
N TRP A 144 15.00 6.13 18.02
CA TRP A 144 15.08 4.95 18.89
C TRP A 144 15.14 5.27 20.39
N SER A 145 15.48 6.50 20.80
CA SER A 145 15.41 6.92 22.21
C SER A 145 13.96 6.99 22.73
N ARG A 146 12.99 7.07 21.81
CA ARG A 146 11.55 7.15 22.07
C ARG A 146 10.79 5.88 21.65
N GLU A 147 11.46 4.74 21.50
CA GLU A 147 10.77 3.48 21.15
C GLU A 147 9.64 3.15 22.16
N ARG A 148 8.50 2.72 21.64
CA ARG A 148 7.31 2.34 22.42
C ARG A 148 6.83 0.93 22.11
N PHE A 149 6.11 0.37 23.06
CA PHE A 149 5.36 -0.86 22.90
C PHE A 149 3.97 -0.65 23.47
N THR A 150 2.93 -1.10 22.77
CA THR A 150 1.54 -0.83 23.21
C THR A 150 1.26 -1.27 24.65
N MET A 151 1.91 -2.34 25.14
CA MET A 151 1.85 -2.80 26.54
C MET A 151 3.10 -2.44 27.38
N ASP A 152 3.84 -1.36 27.05
CA ASP A 152 4.80 -0.76 27.99
C ASP A 152 4.09 -0.04 29.14
N GLU A 153 4.85 0.40 30.16
CA GLU A 153 4.28 1.01 31.38
C GLU A 153 3.48 2.28 31.07
N GLN A 154 3.99 3.15 30.18
CA GLN A 154 3.35 4.42 29.84
C GLN A 154 2.09 4.20 29.01
N SER A 155 2.18 3.35 27.98
CA SER A 155 1.07 3.01 27.10
C SER A 155 -0.02 2.27 27.87
N SER A 156 0.34 1.39 28.81
CA SER A 156 -0.60 0.72 29.72
C SER A 156 -1.26 1.67 30.72
N ALA A 157 -0.57 2.72 31.16
CA ALA A 157 -1.16 3.78 31.99
C ALA A 157 -2.18 4.61 31.20
N ALA A 158 -1.89 4.93 29.94
CA ALA A 158 -2.84 5.60 29.03
C ALA A 158 -4.11 4.76 28.80
N VAL A 159 -3.95 3.48 28.47
CA VAL A 159 -5.07 2.54 28.27
C VAL A 159 -5.97 2.45 29.49
N ARG A 160 -5.38 2.43 30.69
CA ARG A 160 -6.14 2.41 31.95
C ARG A 160 -6.87 3.72 32.22
N GLU A 161 -6.23 4.85 31.99
CA GLU A 161 -6.85 6.17 32.19
C GLU A 161 -8.03 6.39 31.23
N VAL A 162 -7.89 6.02 29.95
CA VAL A 162 -9.00 6.09 28.97
C VAL A 162 -10.16 5.18 29.38
N PHE A 163 -9.90 3.92 29.75
CA PHE A 163 -10.96 3.01 30.17
C PHE A 163 -11.76 3.57 31.35
N VAL A 164 -11.06 4.07 32.38
CA VAL A 164 -11.72 4.60 33.58
C VAL A 164 -12.47 5.90 33.28
N ARG A 165 -11.91 6.82 32.49
CA ARG A 165 -12.61 8.06 32.08
C ARG A 165 -13.87 7.79 31.28
N LEU A 166 -13.79 6.96 30.25
CA LEU A 166 -14.99 6.60 29.46
C LEU A 166 -16.08 5.97 30.36
N TYR A 167 -15.71 5.23 31.41
CA TYR A 167 -16.66 4.68 32.38
C TYR A 167 -17.25 5.75 33.31
N GLU A 168 -16.41 6.66 33.82
CA GLU A 168 -16.82 7.83 34.62
C GLU A 168 -17.75 8.78 33.83
N GLU A 169 -17.60 8.82 32.50
CA GLU A 169 -18.40 9.58 31.54
C GLU A 169 -19.65 8.83 31.03
N GLY A 170 -19.81 7.54 31.37
CA GLY A 170 -20.91 6.70 30.89
C GLY A 170 -20.83 6.27 29.42
N LEU A 171 -19.69 6.50 28.76
CA LEU A 171 -19.40 6.06 27.39
C LEU A 171 -18.91 4.61 27.34
N MET A 172 -18.15 4.14 28.33
CA MET A 172 -17.80 2.73 28.51
C MET A 172 -18.85 2.05 29.39
N TYR A 173 -19.48 0.99 28.89
CA TYR A 173 -20.50 0.25 29.62
C TYR A 173 -20.37 -1.25 29.42
N ARG A 174 -20.96 -2.03 30.34
CA ARG A 174 -21.03 -3.49 30.27
C ARG A 174 -22.47 -3.91 29.98
N ALA A 175 -22.68 -4.77 28.98
CA ALA A 175 -24.01 -5.23 28.59
C ALA A 175 -23.98 -6.66 28.04
N GLN A 176 -25.09 -7.39 28.20
CA GLN A 176 -25.32 -8.64 27.48
C GLN A 176 -25.93 -8.31 26.11
N LYS A 177 -25.12 -8.43 25.06
CA LYS A 177 -25.51 -8.19 23.66
C LYS A 177 -25.16 -9.42 22.82
N LEU A 178 -25.74 -9.50 21.62
CA LEU A 178 -25.27 -10.42 20.60
C LEU A 178 -23.89 -9.95 20.10
N ILE A 179 -22.94 -10.87 20.00
CA ILE A 179 -21.59 -10.62 19.49
C ILE A 179 -21.20 -11.68 18.46
N ASN A 180 -20.31 -11.31 17.56
CA ASN A 180 -19.61 -12.27 16.71
C ASN A 180 -18.65 -13.11 17.58
N TRP A 181 -18.86 -14.43 17.67
CA TRP A 181 -18.05 -15.34 18.49
C TRP A 181 -17.34 -16.39 17.62
N CYS A 182 -16.03 -16.55 17.84
CA CYS A 182 -15.26 -17.60 17.18
C CYS A 182 -15.14 -18.85 18.09
N PRO A 183 -15.88 -19.95 17.85
CA PRO A 183 -15.83 -21.13 18.72
C PRO A 183 -14.48 -21.87 18.73
N SER A 184 -13.67 -21.72 17.67
CA SER A 184 -12.29 -22.25 17.63
C SER A 184 -11.33 -21.48 18.55
N CYS A 185 -11.31 -20.14 18.47
CA CYS A 185 -10.44 -19.29 19.29
C CYS A 185 -10.99 -19.07 20.72
N ARG A 186 -12.31 -19.26 20.91
CA ARG A 186 -13.09 -18.95 22.12
C ARG A 186 -12.93 -17.49 22.57
N THR A 187 -13.36 -16.58 21.71
CA THR A 187 -13.36 -15.14 21.97
C THR A 187 -14.39 -14.43 21.09
N ALA A 188 -14.88 -13.31 21.59
CA ALA A 188 -15.52 -12.26 20.80
C ALA A 188 -14.62 -11.77 19.65
N LEU A 189 -15.27 -11.31 18.60
CA LEU A 189 -14.73 -10.62 17.44
C LEU A 189 -15.51 -9.31 17.25
N SER A 190 -14.85 -8.28 16.75
CA SER A 190 -15.50 -7.16 16.07
C SER A 190 -16.04 -7.62 14.71
N ASP A 191 -17.06 -6.96 14.18
CA ASP A 191 -17.66 -7.26 12.88
C ASP A 191 -16.62 -7.13 11.74
N LEU A 192 -15.66 -6.20 11.91
CA LEU A 192 -14.51 -6.04 11.01
C LEU A 192 -13.52 -7.22 11.01
N GLU A 193 -13.61 -8.13 11.98
CA GLU A 193 -12.75 -9.32 12.10
C GLU A 193 -13.41 -10.57 11.47
N VAL A 194 -14.56 -10.39 10.81
CA VAL A 194 -15.37 -11.44 10.15
C VAL A 194 -15.30 -11.30 8.63
N GLU A 195 -14.59 -12.22 7.98
CA GLU A 195 -14.48 -12.30 6.52
C GLU A 195 -15.61 -13.18 5.96
N HIS A 196 -16.41 -12.60 5.07
CA HIS A 196 -17.57 -13.26 4.48
C HIS A 196 -17.21 -13.94 3.16
N GLU A 197 -17.56 -15.22 3.03
CA GLU A 197 -17.32 -16.03 1.83
C GLU A 197 -18.64 -16.58 1.28
N GLU A 198 -18.87 -16.43 -0.03
CA GLU A 198 -20.02 -17.05 -0.72
C GLU A 198 -19.83 -18.58 -0.79
N LYS A 199 -20.81 -19.34 -0.28
CA LYS A 199 -20.77 -20.81 -0.24
C LYS A 199 -22.10 -21.42 -0.64
N ASN A 200 -22.05 -22.50 -1.40
CA ASN A 200 -23.22 -23.30 -1.72
C ASN A 200 -23.71 -24.02 -0.45
N GLY A 201 -24.99 -23.86 -0.14
CA GLY A 201 -25.71 -24.58 0.90
C GLY A 201 -27.16 -24.83 0.46
N SER A 202 -28.08 -24.87 1.42
CA SER A 202 -29.49 -25.10 1.15
C SER A 202 -30.39 -24.15 1.95
N LEU A 203 -31.58 -23.91 1.44
CA LEU A 203 -32.71 -23.30 2.12
C LEU A 203 -33.73 -24.42 2.41
N TRP A 204 -34.01 -24.64 3.69
CA TRP A 204 -34.94 -25.68 4.17
C TRP A 204 -36.29 -25.05 4.51
N HIS A 205 -37.36 -25.66 4.01
CA HIS A 205 -38.73 -25.26 4.28
C HIS A 205 -39.35 -26.18 5.33
N ILE A 206 -39.70 -25.62 6.48
CA ILE A 206 -40.11 -26.36 7.69
C ILE A 206 -41.50 -25.92 8.11
N ARG A 207 -42.40 -26.88 8.38
CA ARG A 207 -43.79 -26.63 8.77
C ARG A 207 -43.95 -26.51 10.29
N TYR A 208 -44.54 -25.41 10.73
CA TYR A 208 -44.87 -25.07 12.11
C TYR A 208 -46.40 -25.13 12.25
N PRO A 209 -46.97 -26.12 12.98
CA PRO A 209 -48.41 -26.19 13.20
C PRO A 209 -48.92 -24.99 14.00
N VAL A 210 -49.94 -24.29 13.51
CA VAL A 210 -50.62 -23.23 14.26
C VAL A 210 -51.38 -23.88 15.42
N LYS A 211 -51.30 -23.30 16.61
CA LYS A 211 -51.99 -23.83 17.79
C LYS A 211 -53.49 -23.80 17.56
N ASP A 212 -54.15 -24.90 17.94
CA ASP A 212 -55.61 -25.08 17.93
C ASP A 212 -56.24 -24.79 16.55
N SER A 213 -55.53 -25.16 15.48
CA SER A 213 -55.94 -25.02 14.08
C SER A 213 -55.24 -26.04 13.18
N ASP A 214 -55.91 -26.46 12.10
CA ASP A 214 -55.31 -27.30 11.06
C ASP A 214 -54.36 -26.53 10.11
N ARG A 215 -54.20 -25.21 10.28
CA ARG A 215 -53.25 -24.41 9.49
C ARG A 215 -51.81 -24.70 9.93
N THR A 216 -50.90 -24.77 8.96
CA THR A 216 -49.45 -24.71 9.16
C THR A 216 -48.89 -23.40 8.62
N LEU A 217 -47.77 -22.95 9.20
CA LEU A 217 -46.89 -21.95 8.60
C LEU A 217 -45.61 -22.64 8.12
N THR A 218 -45.21 -22.41 6.87
CA THR A 218 -43.93 -22.92 6.35
C THR A 218 -42.88 -21.83 6.44
N VAL A 219 -41.89 -22.04 7.30
CA VAL A 219 -40.72 -21.16 7.49
C VAL A 219 -39.61 -21.58 6.53
N ALA A 220 -38.95 -20.63 5.88
CA ALA A 220 -37.71 -20.86 5.14
C ALA A 220 -36.49 -20.53 6.03
N THR A 221 -35.50 -21.43 6.11
CA THR A 221 -34.27 -21.18 6.91
C THR A 221 -33.03 -21.87 6.33
N THR A 222 -31.87 -21.23 6.49
CA THR A 222 -30.54 -21.76 6.13
C THR A 222 -29.81 -22.39 7.32
N ARG A 223 -30.45 -22.39 8.50
CA ARG A 223 -29.92 -22.90 9.78
C ARG A 223 -30.99 -23.71 10.54
N PRO A 224 -31.40 -24.89 10.07
CA PRO A 224 -32.49 -25.64 10.69
C PRO A 224 -32.14 -26.07 12.13
N GLU A 225 -30.86 -26.24 12.47
CA GLU A 225 -30.43 -26.50 13.86
C GLU A 225 -30.81 -25.38 14.84
N THR A 226 -31.00 -24.15 14.34
CA THR A 226 -31.34 -23.01 15.20
C THR A 226 -32.79 -22.99 15.65
N LEU A 227 -33.69 -23.79 15.06
CA LEU A 227 -35.12 -23.78 15.45
C LEU A 227 -35.32 -24.08 16.95
N LEU A 228 -34.44 -24.88 17.54
CA LEU A 228 -34.47 -25.24 18.95
C LEU A 228 -34.34 -24.01 19.87
N GLY A 229 -33.86 -22.87 19.35
CA GLY A 229 -33.75 -21.58 20.03
C GLY A 229 -34.86 -20.58 19.70
N ASP A 230 -35.83 -20.93 18.85
CA ASP A 230 -36.85 -19.98 18.37
C ASP A 230 -37.78 -19.50 19.47
N THR A 231 -38.14 -18.21 19.39
CA THR A 231 -39.02 -17.54 20.36
C THR A 231 -40.15 -16.73 19.74
N ALA A 232 -40.19 -16.60 18.41
CA ALA A 232 -41.38 -16.20 17.64
C ALA A 232 -41.27 -16.69 16.19
N VAL A 233 -42.39 -16.60 15.46
CA VAL A 233 -42.42 -16.65 13.99
C VAL A 233 -42.90 -15.29 13.49
N ALA A 234 -42.15 -14.65 12.60
CA ALA A 234 -42.49 -13.34 12.04
C ALA A 234 -43.13 -13.47 10.65
N VAL A 235 -44.12 -12.62 10.39
CA VAL A 235 -44.72 -12.37 9.07
C VAL A 235 -44.73 -10.85 8.80
N HIS A 236 -44.81 -10.44 7.53
CA HIS A 236 -44.96 -9.02 7.20
C HIS A 236 -46.38 -8.55 7.60
N PRO A 237 -46.56 -7.37 8.24
CA PRO A 237 -47.86 -6.89 8.72
C PRO A 237 -48.94 -6.79 7.63
N GLU A 238 -48.53 -6.50 6.40
CA GLU A 238 -49.43 -6.27 5.26
C GLU A 238 -49.65 -7.52 4.39
N ASP A 239 -49.10 -8.69 4.77
CA ASP A 239 -49.18 -9.90 3.96
C ASP A 239 -50.58 -10.55 4.01
N PRO A 240 -51.36 -10.55 2.89
CA PRO A 240 -52.71 -11.08 2.87
C PRO A 240 -52.78 -12.59 3.15
N ARG A 241 -51.67 -13.34 3.00
CA ARG A 241 -51.59 -14.79 3.29
C ARG A 241 -51.70 -15.09 4.80
N TYR A 242 -51.28 -14.13 5.64
CA TYR A 242 -51.06 -14.33 7.08
C TYR A 242 -51.87 -13.39 7.99
N LEU A 243 -52.69 -12.51 7.42
CA LEU A 243 -53.68 -11.71 8.17
C LEU A 243 -54.52 -12.59 9.12
N GLY A 244 -54.74 -12.10 10.33
CA GLY A 244 -55.50 -12.80 11.38
C GLY A 244 -54.78 -13.97 12.05
N LEU A 245 -53.50 -14.22 11.74
CA LEU A 245 -52.63 -15.16 12.49
C LEU A 245 -51.74 -14.46 13.54
N VAL A 246 -51.42 -13.19 13.35
CA VAL A 246 -50.64 -12.38 14.31
C VAL A 246 -51.32 -12.40 15.68
N GLY A 247 -50.55 -12.63 16.74
CA GLY A 247 -51.04 -12.78 18.12
C GLY A 247 -51.55 -14.18 18.48
N ARG A 248 -51.64 -15.13 17.53
CA ARG A 248 -51.75 -16.57 17.83
C ARG A 248 -50.36 -17.16 18.10
N SER A 249 -50.31 -18.45 18.45
CA SER A 249 -49.06 -19.20 18.62
C SER A 249 -48.95 -20.34 17.60
N VAL A 250 -47.73 -20.79 17.33
CA VAL A 250 -47.41 -22.09 16.72
C VAL A 250 -46.81 -23.03 17.76
N ARG A 251 -46.93 -24.34 17.53
CA ARG A 251 -46.14 -25.36 18.22
C ARG A 251 -44.78 -25.47 17.52
N LEU A 252 -43.69 -25.25 18.25
CA LEU A 252 -42.34 -25.24 17.71
C LEU A 252 -41.86 -26.69 17.43
N PRO A 253 -41.62 -27.10 16.17
CA PRO A 253 -41.24 -28.47 15.84
C PRO A 253 -40.05 -28.99 16.66
N LEU A 254 -40.07 -30.29 16.95
CA LEU A 254 -39.06 -31.00 17.75
C LEU A 254 -38.95 -30.56 19.23
N THR A 255 -39.87 -29.73 19.73
CA THR A 255 -39.91 -29.27 21.12
C THR A 255 -41.34 -29.25 21.68
N ASP A 256 -41.47 -29.22 23.00
CA ASP A 256 -42.76 -29.01 23.68
C ASP A 256 -43.14 -27.51 23.83
N ARG A 257 -42.46 -26.59 23.11
CA ARG A 257 -42.69 -25.14 23.24
C ARG A 257 -43.79 -24.65 22.30
N GLU A 258 -44.55 -23.67 22.78
CA GLU A 258 -45.40 -22.81 21.97
C GLU A 258 -44.75 -21.43 21.84
N ILE A 259 -44.75 -20.85 20.64
CA ILE A 259 -44.16 -19.52 20.37
C ILE A 259 -45.13 -18.63 19.58
N PRO A 260 -45.18 -17.31 19.85
CA PRO A 260 -46.10 -16.38 19.20
C PRO A 260 -45.79 -16.14 17.71
N ILE A 261 -46.84 -15.81 16.95
CA ILE A 261 -46.75 -15.25 15.60
C ILE A 261 -46.78 -13.72 15.72
N ILE A 262 -45.74 -13.04 15.27
CA ILE A 262 -45.58 -11.58 15.33
C ILE A 262 -45.60 -10.96 13.93
N ALA A 263 -45.91 -9.67 13.85
CA ALA A 263 -45.80 -8.88 12.63
C ALA A 263 -44.55 -7.99 12.69
N ASP A 264 -43.67 -8.07 11.68
CA ASP A 264 -42.47 -7.24 11.62
C ASP A 264 -42.08 -6.93 10.16
N ALA A 265 -42.07 -5.64 9.82
CA ALA A 265 -41.75 -5.18 8.47
C ALA A 265 -40.24 -4.96 8.20
N GLU A 266 -39.42 -4.89 9.26
CA GLU A 266 -37.96 -4.71 9.13
C GLU A 266 -37.26 -6.05 8.89
N LEU A 267 -37.80 -7.17 9.43
CA LEU A 267 -37.25 -8.52 9.26
C LEU A 267 -37.79 -9.24 8.01
N VAL A 268 -39.08 -9.06 7.67
CA VAL A 268 -39.78 -9.97 6.75
C VAL A 268 -40.01 -9.35 5.37
N ASN A 269 -39.19 -9.76 4.40
CA ASN A 269 -39.49 -9.57 2.98
C ASN A 269 -40.57 -10.58 2.53
N MET A 270 -41.70 -10.09 2.01
CA MET A 270 -42.83 -10.90 1.51
C MET A 270 -42.47 -11.81 0.33
N GLU A 271 -41.49 -11.41 -0.51
CA GLU A 271 -41.07 -12.14 -1.70
C GLU A 271 -40.05 -13.26 -1.37
N PHE A 272 -39.37 -13.18 -0.23
CA PHE A 272 -38.31 -14.13 0.11
C PHE A 272 -38.85 -15.42 0.72
N GLY A 273 -38.61 -16.54 0.04
CA GLY A 273 -38.90 -17.90 0.50
C GLY A 273 -40.40 -18.20 0.62
N THR A 274 -41.01 -17.76 1.71
CA THR A 274 -42.45 -17.90 1.99
C THR A 274 -43.10 -16.61 2.52
N GLY A 275 -42.34 -15.56 2.84
CA GLY A 275 -42.83 -14.44 3.64
C GLY A 275 -43.02 -14.78 5.13
N VAL A 276 -42.41 -15.88 5.61
CA VAL A 276 -42.48 -16.34 7.01
C VAL A 276 -41.07 -16.67 7.52
N VAL A 277 -40.65 -15.99 8.60
CA VAL A 277 -39.28 -16.09 9.15
C VAL A 277 -39.32 -16.63 10.58
N LYS A 278 -38.49 -17.63 10.90
CA LYS A 278 -38.23 -18.04 12.30
C LYS A 278 -37.40 -16.99 13.01
N VAL A 279 -37.79 -16.57 14.21
CA VAL A 279 -37.02 -15.60 15.00
C VAL A 279 -36.27 -16.31 16.12
N THR A 280 -34.94 -16.32 16.04
CA THR A 280 -34.01 -16.95 17.00
C THR A 280 -33.06 -15.91 17.63
N PRO A 281 -33.53 -14.99 18.50
CA PRO A 281 -32.80 -13.75 18.86
C PRO A 281 -31.40 -13.89 19.47
N ALA A 282 -30.99 -15.09 19.86
CA ALA A 282 -29.69 -15.35 20.48
C ALA A 282 -28.61 -15.86 19.50
N HIS A 283 -28.94 -16.08 18.20
CA HIS A 283 -28.05 -16.73 17.21
C HIS A 283 -28.00 -16.04 15.83
N ASP A 284 -28.71 -14.92 15.65
CA ASP A 284 -28.68 -14.08 14.45
C ASP A 284 -28.91 -12.59 14.81
N PHE A 285 -28.28 -11.67 14.08
CA PHE A 285 -28.33 -10.22 14.38
C PHE A 285 -29.67 -9.57 14.02
N ASN A 286 -30.33 -10.00 12.93
CA ASN A 286 -31.63 -9.47 12.53
C ASN A 286 -32.72 -10.02 13.46
N ASP A 287 -32.64 -11.30 13.80
CA ASP A 287 -33.49 -11.91 14.83
C ASP A 287 -33.30 -11.23 16.20
N TYR A 288 -32.07 -10.79 16.54
CA TYR A 288 -31.79 -10.07 17.79
C TYR A 288 -32.47 -8.70 17.82
N GLN A 289 -32.37 -7.89 16.77
CA GLN A 289 -33.09 -6.61 16.71
C GLN A 289 -34.61 -6.81 16.76
N THR A 290 -35.13 -7.81 16.06
CA THR A 290 -36.54 -8.22 16.12
C THR A 290 -36.94 -8.61 17.55
N GLY A 291 -36.10 -9.40 18.24
CA GLY A 291 -36.27 -9.77 19.63
C GLY A 291 -36.26 -8.58 20.60
N LEU A 292 -35.50 -7.53 20.31
CA LEU A 292 -35.54 -6.27 21.06
C LEU A 292 -36.81 -5.46 20.78
N ARG A 293 -37.21 -5.30 19.51
CA ARG A 293 -38.46 -4.60 19.11
C ARG A 293 -39.69 -5.22 19.78
N HIS A 294 -39.82 -6.55 19.72
CA HIS A 294 -40.97 -7.31 20.22
C HIS A 294 -40.81 -7.86 21.64
N LYS A 295 -39.69 -7.57 22.33
CA LYS A 295 -39.38 -8.00 23.71
C LYS A 295 -39.43 -9.52 23.90
N LEU A 296 -38.94 -10.27 22.90
CA LEU A 296 -38.95 -11.73 22.89
C LEU A 296 -37.91 -12.31 23.88
N PRO A 297 -38.13 -13.55 24.38
CA PRO A 297 -37.09 -14.31 25.08
C PRO A 297 -35.85 -14.53 24.20
N MET A 298 -34.70 -14.68 24.88
CA MET A 298 -33.34 -14.62 24.30
C MET A 298 -32.59 -15.94 24.55
N LEU A 299 -33.01 -17.03 23.91
CA LEU A 299 -32.63 -18.40 24.28
C LEU A 299 -31.31 -18.89 23.63
N SER A 300 -30.24 -18.99 24.41
CA SER A 300 -28.94 -19.49 23.92
C SER A 300 -28.87 -21.03 23.89
N ILE A 301 -29.08 -21.62 22.72
CA ILE A 301 -28.96 -23.08 22.47
C ILE A 301 -27.54 -23.55 22.12
N LEU A 302 -26.56 -22.65 22.00
CA LEU A 302 -25.16 -22.98 21.71
C LEU A 302 -24.24 -22.56 22.86
N ASP A 303 -23.25 -23.40 23.15
CA ASP A 303 -22.17 -23.15 24.11
C ASP A 303 -20.96 -22.41 23.48
N GLU A 304 -19.90 -22.20 24.26
CA GLU A 304 -18.67 -21.52 23.81
C GLU A 304 -17.87 -22.28 22.75
N ALA A 305 -18.10 -23.58 22.60
CA ALA A 305 -17.54 -24.42 21.54
C ALA A 305 -18.50 -24.58 20.34
N ALA A 306 -19.65 -23.90 20.36
CA ALA A 306 -20.77 -24.05 19.43
C ALA A 306 -21.34 -25.47 19.38
N ARG A 307 -21.41 -26.13 20.54
CA ARG A 307 -22.17 -27.35 20.79
C ARG A 307 -23.53 -27.04 21.39
N MET A 308 -24.50 -27.91 21.16
CA MET A 308 -25.87 -27.74 21.64
C MET A 308 -25.92 -27.80 23.18
N THR A 309 -26.62 -26.85 23.83
CA THR A 309 -26.76 -26.81 25.30
C THR A 309 -27.68 -27.91 25.83
N LYS A 310 -27.72 -28.10 27.15
CA LYS A 310 -28.59 -29.09 27.82
C LYS A 310 -30.08 -28.85 27.53
N ASP A 311 -30.45 -27.61 27.30
CA ASP A 311 -31.82 -27.12 27.06
C ASP A 311 -32.35 -27.52 25.67
N THR A 312 -31.52 -28.15 24.85
CA THR A 312 -31.86 -28.71 23.53
C THR A 312 -32.32 -30.18 23.58
N GLY A 313 -32.49 -30.75 24.78
CA GLY A 313 -33.01 -32.11 24.95
C GLY A 313 -32.12 -33.18 24.29
N LYS A 314 -32.67 -33.97 23.35
CA LYS A 314 -31.95 -35.09 22.71
C LYS A 314 -30.74 -34.67 21.85
N TYR A 315 -30.60 -33.38 21.53
CA TYR A 315 -29.50 -32.85 20.72
C TYR A 315 -28.30 -32.39 21.57
N ALA A 316 -28.41 -32.39 22.90
CA ALA A 316 -27.41 -31.80 23.80
C ALA A 316 -26.00 -32.40 23.62
N GLY A 317 -24.99 -31.53 23.54
CA GLY A 317 -23.58 -31.89 23.41
C GLY A 317 -23.08 -32.19 21.99
N LEU A 318 -23.96 -32.32 20.99
CA LEU A 318 -23.58 -32.43 19.58
C LEU A 318 -22.91 -31.15 19.08
N ASP A 319 -22.01 -31.23 18.08
CA ASP A 319 -21.64 -30.05 17.30
C ASP A 319 -22.82 -29.61 16.44
N ARG A 320 -22.99 -28.30 16.21
CA ARG A 320 -24.08 -27.75 15.39
C ARG A 320 -24.22 -28.37 13.99
N ALA A 321 -23.13 -28.83 13.35
CA ALA A 321 -23.18 -29.50 12.04
C ALA A 321 -23.60 -30.99 12.14
N GLU A 322 -23.49 -31.59 13.33
CA GLU A 322 -24.04 -32.91 13.66
C GLU A 322 -25.53 -32.77 14.02
N ALA A 323 -25.85 -31.80 14.88
CA ALA A 323 -27.21 -31.43 15.26
C ALA A 323 -28.07 -31.06 14.04
N ARG A 324 -27.55 -30.26 13.09
CA ARG A 324 -28.23 -29.93 11.82
C ARG A 324 -28.70 -31.16 11.07
N LYS A 325 -27.86 -32.19 10.97
CA LYS A 325 -28.21 -33.45 10.26
C LYS A 325 -29.28 -34.24 11.02
N GLN A 326 -29.19 -34.29 12.34
CA GLN A 326 -30.16 -35.03 13.15
C GLN A 326 -31.52 -34.32 13.18
N VAL A 327 -31.54 -32.99 13.36
CA VAL A 327 -32.73 -32.14 13.26
C VAL A 327 -33.43 -32.33 11.91
N LEU A 328 -32.70 -32.32 10.79
CA LEU A 328 -33.28 -32.56 9.48
C LEU A 328 -33.84 -33.98 9.32
N ALA A 329 -33.17 -35.00 9.85
CA ALA A 329 -33.68 -36.37 9.85
C ALA A 329 -34.97 -36.49 10.68
N ASP A 330 -34.99 -35.92 11.89
CA ASP A 330 -36.16 -35.94 12.78
C ASP A 330 -37.35 -35.14 12.20
N LEU A 331 -37.10 -33.99 11.55
CA LEU A 331 -38.15 -33.24 10.82
C LEU A 331 -38.68 -34.02 9.61
N THR A 332 -37.85 -34.84 8.97
CA THR A 332 -38.26 -35.71 7.86
C THR A 332 -39.11 -36.87 8.37
N GLU A 333 -38.71 -37.52 9.48
CA GLU A 333 -39.47 -38.60 10.13
C GLU A 333 -40.86 -38.13 10.60
N GLN A 334 -40.97 -36.89 11.08
CA GLN A 334 -42.24 -36.28 11.50
C GLN A 334 -43.06 -35.67 10.34
N GLY A 335 -42.56 -35.69 9.09
CA GLY A 335 -43.24 -35.09 7.93
C GLY A 335 -43.35 -33.56 7.96
N LEU A 336 -42.49 -32.91 8.75
CA LEU A 336 -42.48 -31.45 8.95
C LEU A 336 -41.46 -30.73 8.05
N LEU A 337 -40.48 -31.45 7.47
CA LEU A 337 -39.66 -30.94 6.37
C LEU A 337 -40.45 -31.01 5.05
N GLU A 338 -40.67 -29.87 4.41
CA GLU A 338 -41.50 -29.74 3.21
C GLU A 338 -40.69 -29.80 1.91
N LYS A 339 -39.57 -29.05 1.84
CA LYS A 339 -38.60 -29.11 0.73
C LYS A 339 -37.22 -28.62 1.17
N GLU A 340 -36.21 -29.03 0.43
CA GLU A 340 -34.85 -28.48 0.48
C GLU A 340 -34.50 -27.93 -0.90
N GLU A 341 -34.04 -26.68 -0.96
CA GLU A 341 -33.66 -26.02 -2.22
C GLU A 341 -32.20 -25.54 -2.17
N PRO A 342 -31.40 -25.71 -3.24
CA PRO A 342 -30.04 -25.19 -3.29
C PRO A 342 -30.02 -23.66 -3.15
N HIS A 343 -29.20 -23.13 -2.26
CA HIS A 343 -29.14 -21.70 -1.98
C HIS A 343 -27.70 -21.24 -1.70
N LYS A 344 -27.36 -20.02 -2.14
CA LYS A 344 -26.06 -19.43 -1.87
C LYS A 344 -26.07 -18.70 -0.53
N LEU A 345 -25.06 -18.95 0.30
CA LEU A 345 -24.91 -18.39 1.64
C LEU A 345 -23.72 -17.44 1.68
N SER A 346 -23.92 -16.21 2.16
CA SER A 346 -22.81 -15.37 2.62
C SER A 346 -22.43 -15.83 4.04
N VAL A 347 -21.31 -16.54 4.18
CA VAL A 347 -20.92 -17.16 5.45
C VAL A 347 -19.78 -16.38 6.09
N GLY A 348 -20.06 -15.73 7.22
CA GLY A 348 -19.06 -15.06 8.05
C GLY A 348 -18.07 -16.06 8.67
N THR A 349 -16.78 -15.83 8.47
CA THR A 349 -15.69 -16.65 9.01
C THR A 349 -14.67 -15.79 9.76
N CYS A 350 -14.01 -16.37 10.77
CA CYS A 350 -12.97 -15.67 11.52
C CYS A 350 -11.71 -15.54 10.65
N GLN A 351 -11.34 -14.31 10.29
CA GLN A 351 -10.16 -13.96 9.47
C GLN A 351 -8.86 -14.72 9.84
N ARG A 352 -8.70 -15.10 11.11
CA ARG A 352 -7.46 -15.70 11.64
C ARG A 352 -7.43 -17.24 11.60
N CYS A 353 -8.56 -17.90 11.42
CA CYS A 353 -8.67 -19.36 11.44
C CYS A 353 -9.72 -19.97 10.48
N ALA A 354 -10.39 -19.17 9.65
CA ALA A 354 -11.44 -19.58 8.69
C ALA A 354 -12.60 -20.42 9.29
N THR A 355 -12.73 -20.44 10.62
CA THR A 355 -13.87 -21.08 11.29
C THR A 355 -15.09 -20.19 11.14
N VAL A 356 -16.24 -20.79 10.78
CA VAL A 356 -17.53 -20.09 10.75
C VAL A 356 -17.80 -19.43 12.11
N VAL A 357 -18.16 -18.16 12.07
CA VAL A 357 -18.47 -17.33 13.25
C VAL A 357 -19.91 -17.59 13.65
N GLU A 358 -20.14 -17.72 14.96
CA GLU A 358 -21.49 -17.84 15.50
C GLU A 358 -21.87 -16.53 16.18
N PRO A 359 -23.02 -15.91 15.86
CA PRO A 359 -23.58 -14.87 16.71
C PRO A 359 -23.98 -15.51 18.04
N ARG A 360 -23.58 -14.92 19.17
CA ARG A 360 -23.86 -15.43 20.52
C ARG A 360 -24.10 -14.30 21.50
N LEU A 361 -25.06 -14.47 22.42
CA LEU A 361 -25.25 -13.55 23.55
C LEU A 361 -24.11 -13.67 24.55
N SER A 362 -23.47 -12.55 24.89
CA SER A 362 -22.37 -12.53 25.87
C SER A 362 -22.35 -11.21 26.66
N PRO A 363 -22.10 -11.24 27.99
CA PRO A 363 -21.84 -10.04 28.78
C PRO A 363 -20.44 -9.51 28.42
N GLN A 364 -20.39 -8.38 27.71
CA GLN A 364 -19.17 -7.77 27.16
C GLN A 364 -19.10 -6.28 27.49
N TRP A 365 -17.90 -5.71 27.32
CA TRP A 365 -17.65 -4.27 27.45
C TRP A 365 -17.76 -3.58 26.08
N PHE A 366 -18.48 -2.47 26.05
CA PHE A 366 -18.76 -1.67 24.86
C PHE A 366 -18.43 -0.20 25.10
N ILE A 367 -18.04 0.49 24.03
CA ILE A 367 -17.96 1.95 24.00
C ILE A 367 -19.15 2.48 23.19
N LYS A 368 -19.86 3.48 23.72
CA LYS A 368 -20.85 4.22 22.95
C LYS A 368 -20.15 5.10 21.92
N ILE A 369 -20.27 4.78 20.63
CA ILE A 369 -19.44 5.41 19.59
C ILE A 369 -20.06 6.68 19.00
N GLU A 370 -21.39 6.74 18.89
CA GLU A 370 -22.13 7.88 18.30
C GLU A 370 -21.68 9.28 18.80
N PRO A 371 -21.38 9.53 20.10
CA PRO A 371 -20.91 10.83 20.58
C PRO A 371 -19.45 11.14 20.19
N LEU A 372 -18.63 10.10 19.97
CA LEU A 372 -17.21 10.19 19.62
C LEU A 372 -17.01 10.32 18.11
N ALA A 373 -17.88 9.68 17.32
CA ALA A 373 -17.84 9.71 15.86
C ALA A 373 -18.15 11.10 15.30
N LYS A 374 -19.14 11.81 15.86
CA LYS A 374 -19.61 13.12 15.37
C LYS A 374 -18.48 14.19 15.32
N PRO A 375 -17.69 14.43 16.38
CA PRO A 375 -16.54 15.35 16.29
C PRO A 375 -15.46 14.92 15.29
N ALA A 376 -15.30 13.61 15.07
CA ALA A 376 -14.29 13.06 14.16
C ALA A 376 -14.69 13.21 12.68
N ILE A 377 -15.98 13.05 12.36
CA ILE A 377 -16.57 13.42 11.05
C ILE A 377 -16.36 14.92 10.82
N GLN A 378 -16.83 15.76 11.75
CA GLN A 378 -16.74 17.21 11.69
C GLN A 378 -15.30 17.71 11.49
N ALA A 379 -14.30 17.07 12.09
CA ALA A 379 -12.90 17.43 11.92
C ALA A 379 -12.35 17.24 10.48
N VAL A 380 -12.97 16.36 9.69
CA VAL A 380 -12.62 16.15 8.28
C VAL A 380 -13.43 17.09 7.39
N GLU A 381 -14.73 17.27 7.67
CA GLU A 381 -15.59 18.26 7.01
C GLU A 381 -15.05 19.70 7.12
N GLU A 382 -14.53 20.07 8.29
CA GLU A 382 -13.88 21.37 8.54
C GLU A 382 -12.44 21.46 8.00
N GLY A 383 -11.92 20.39 7.37
CA GLY A 383 -10.56 20.33 6.85
C GLY A 383 -9.44 20.42 7.91
N ARG A 384 -9.75 20.23 9.20
CA ARG A 384 -8.75 20.18 10.30
C ARG A 384 -7.86 18.93 10.21
N THR A 385 -8.39 17.87 9.61
CA THR A 385 -7.65 16.70 9.12
C THR A 385 -7.97 16.47 7.66
N LYS A 386 -6.96 16.44 6.78
CA LYS A 386 -7.14 16.20 5.33
C LYS A 386 -6.70 14.79 4.93
N PHE A 387 -7.41 14.15 4.00
CA PHE A 387 -7.03 12.86 3.42
C PHE A 387 -6.30 13.03 2.09
N VAL A 388 -5.26 12.22 1.86
CA VAL A 388 -4.47 12.18 0.62
C VAL A 388 -4.28 10.71 0.20
N PRO A 389 -4.79 10.28 -0.97
CA PRO A 389 -5.72 10.99 -1.85
C PRO A 389 -7.08 11.30 -1.21
N GLU A 390 -7.73 12.38 -1.67
CA GLU A 390 -9.00 12.88 -1.15
C GLU A 390 -10.19 11.93 -1.40
N SER A 391 -10.11 11.03 -2.39
CA SER A 391 -11.14 10.03 -2.68
C SER A 391 -11.41 9.04 -1.53
N TRP A 392 -10.50 8.95 -0.54
CA TRP A 392 -10.73 8.18 0.69
C TRP A 392 -11.67 8.89 1.69
N THR A 393 -11.90 10.19 1.57
CA THR A 393 -12.82 10.96 2.43
C THR A 393 -14.23 10.38 2.40
N ASN A 394 -14.76 10.06 1.22
CA ASN A 394 -16.10 9.44 1.07
C ASN A 394 -16.15 8.04 1.70
N THR A 395 -15.06 7.29 1.62
CA THR A 395 -14.91 5.96 2.26
C THR A 395 -14.91 6.09 3.78
N TYR A 396 -14.23 7.11 4.32
CA TYR A 396 -14.22 7.45 5.74
C TYR A 396 -15.62 7.84 6.24
N PHE A 397 -16.30 8.78 5.57
CA PHE A 397 -17.63 9.23 5.96
C PHE A 397 -18.69 8.12 5.90
N HIS A 398 -18.73 7.32 4.83
CA HIS A 398 -19.67 6.21 4.72
C HIS A 398 -19.56 5.25 5.91
N TRP A 399 -18.36 4.95 6.37
CA TRP A 399 -18.17 4.09 7.54
C TRP A 399 -18.46 4.79 8.87
N MET A 400 -18.02 6.03 9.04
CA MET A 400 -18.23 6.80 10.27
C MET A 400 -19.71 7.15 10.53
N ASN A 401 -20.53 7.25 9.48
CA ASN A 401 -21.97 7.48 9.60
C ASN A 401 -22.76 6.21 9.97
N ASN A 402 -22.23 5.02 9.62
CA ASN A 402 -22.87 3.71 9.85
C ASN A 402 -22.22 2.92 11.00
N ILE A 403 -21.55 3.61 11.91
CA ILE A 403 -20.73 2.99 12.96
C ILE A 403 -21.53 2.57 14.19
N HIS A 404 -21.33 1.32 14.62
CA HIS A 404 -21.96 0.73 15.79
C HIS A 404 -21.08 0.80 17.05
N ASP A 405 -21.70 0.61 18.21
CA ASP A 405 -21.02 0.58 19.52
C ASP A 405 -19.96 -0.53 19.58
N TRP A 406 -18.73 -0.14 19.92
CA TRP A 406 -17.55 -0.97 19.76
C TRP A 406 -17.37 -1.93 20.94
N CYS A 407 -17.49 -3.23 20.68
CA CYS A 407 -17.12 -4.29 21.62
C CYS A 407 -15.60 -4.28 21.85
N VAL A 408 -15.16 -3.94 23.06
CA VAL A 408 -13.74 -3.78 23.43
C VAL A 408 -13.19 -4.88 24.34
N SER A 409 -14.01 -5.76 24.91
CA SER A 409 -13.50 -6.95 25.63
C SER A 409 -13.13 -8.08 24.67
N ARG A 410 -12.17 -8.92 25.06
CA ARG A 410 -11.72 -10.15 24.37
C ARG A 410 -11.29 -11.20 25.38
N GLN A 411 -11.64 -12.46 25.13
CA GLN A 411 -11.41 -13.60 26.05
C GLN A 411 -10.03 -14.24 25.79
N LEU A 412 -9.03 -13.36 25.74
CA LEU A 412 -7.64 -13.69 25.46
C LEU A 412 -6.85 -13.63 26.77
N TRP A 413 -5.64 -14.20 26.76
CA TRP A 413 -4.70 -14.03 27.87
C TRP A 413 -3.74 -12.87 27.59
N TRP A 414 -3.35 -12.68 26.32
CA TRP A 414 -2.45 -11.62 25.88
C TRP A 414 -3.20 -10.35 25.45
N GLY A 415 -2.97 -9.26 26.19
CA GLY A 415 -3.60 -7.95 26.01
C GLY A 415 -3.58 -7.16 27.31
N HIS A 416 -4.13 -5.94 27.31
CA HIS A 416 -4.31 -5.16 28.54
C HIS A 416 -5.49 -5.72 29.34
N GLN A 417 -5.26 -6.31 30.51
CA GLN A 417 -6.36 -6.80 31.36
C GLN A 417 -7.26 -5.64 31.78
N ILE A 418 -8.58 -5.86 31.72
CA ILE A 418 -9.58 -4.83 31.98
C ILE A 418 -9.48 -4.35 33.44
N PRO A 419 -9.46 -3.02 33.72
CA PRO A 419 -9.34 -2.46 35.06
C PRO A 419 -10.70 -2.38 35.77
N ALA A 420 -11.37 -3.53 35.87
CA ALA A 420 -12.64 -3.71 36.53
C ALA A 420 -12.59 -4.92 37.48
N TRP A 421 -13.30 -4.84 38.60
CA TRP A 421 -13.34 -5.86 39.65
C TRP A 421 -14.77 -6.18 40.06
N TYR A 422 -15.05 -7.46 40.33
CA TYR A 422 -16.35 -7.99 40.72
C TYR A 422 -16.35 -8.46 42.17
N CYS A 423 -17.40 -8.14 42.93
CA CYS A 423 -17.58 -8.59 44.31
C CYS A 423 -18.74 -9.58 44.42
N THR A 424 -18.45 -10.87 44.27
CA THR A 424 -19.41 -11.99 44.39
C THR A 424 -20.08 -12.07 45.77
N ALA A 425 -19.46 -11.51 46.82
CA ALA A 425 -20.03 -11.41 48.15
C ALA A 425 -21.23 -10.44 48.24
N CYS A 426 -21.42 -9.54 47.27
CA CYS A 426 -22.59 -8.66 47.19
C CYS A 426 -23.80 -9.32 46.51
N THR A 427 -23.59 -10.40 45.74
CA THR A 427 -24.63 -11.05 44.94
C THR A 427 -25.38 -12.11 45.78
N PRO A 428 -26.72 -12.23 45.63
CA PRO A 428 -27.52 -13.30 46.24
C PRO A 428 -26.92 -14.69 45.98
N ALA A 429 -26.96 -15.57 46.98
CA ALA A 429 -26.20 -16.83 46.96
C ALA A 429 -26.51 -17.73 45.73
N GLU A 430 -27.76 -17.71 45.29
CA GLU A 430 -28.28 -18.49 44.14
C GLU A 430 -27.85 -17.90 42.78
N GLU A 431 -27.48 -16.61 42.74
CA GLU A 431 -27.11 -15.89 41.52
C GLU A 431 -25.60 -15.64 41.40
N ARG A 432 -24.76 -16.08 42.36
CA ARG A 432 -23.34 -15.68 42.46
C ARG A 432 -22.51 -16.00 41.21
N SER A 433 -22.26 -14.98 40.40
CA SER A 433 -21.36 -15.04 39.23
C SER A 433 -20.63 -13.71 39.04
N LYS A 434 -19.64 -13.68 38.13
CA LYS A 434 -19.04 -12.42 37.65
C LYS A 434 -19.97 -11.58 36.76
N ASP A 435 -21.07 -12.18 36.28
CA ASP A 435 -21.97 -11.58 35.29
C ASP A 435 -23.22 -10.95 35.94
N THR A 436 -23.48 -11.31 37.20
CA THR A 436 -24.52 -10.76 38.10
C THR A 436 -23.95 -9.93 39.27
N ALA A 437 -22.62 -9.88 39.42
CA ALA A 437 -21.96 -9.06 40.43
C ALA A 437 -21.80 -7.60 39.98
N ASP A 438 -21.99 -6.69 40.93
CA ASP A 438 -21.65 -5.28 40.77
C ASP A 438 -20.19 -5.09 40.33
N VAL A 439 -20.00 -4.18 39.37
CA VAL A 439 -18.68 -3.86 38.82
C VAL A 439 -18.06 -2.64 39.49
N ILE A 440 -16.78 -2.74 39.80
CA ILE A 440 -15.95 -1.69 40.40
C ILE A 440 -14.85 -1.37 39.39
N VAL A 441 -14.91 -0.21 38.74
CA VAL A 441 -13.86 0.25 37.81
C VAL A 441 -12.89 1.18 38.53
N SER A 442 -11.58 1.04 38.32
CA SER A 442 -10.57 1.79 39.09
C SER A 442 -9.21 1.90 38.39
N ARG A 443 -8.49 3.02 38.64
CA ARG A 443 -7.11 3.27 38.17
C ARG A 443 -6.06 2.41 38.90
N THR A 444 -6.40 1.90 40.08
CA THR A 444 -5.58 1.02 40.93
C THR A 444 -6.42 -0.14 41.48
N PRO A 445 -5.83 -1.32 41.77
CA PRO A 445 -6.57 -2.43 42.39
C PRO A 445 -7.24 -1.99 43.71
N PRO A 446 -8.56 -2.17 43.86
CA PRO A 446 -9.29 -1.80 45.08
C PRO A 446 -9.00 -2.75 46.24
N GLU A 447 -8.72 -2.22 47.43
CA GLU A 447 -8.44 -3.04 48.63
C GLU A 447 -9.68 -3.69 49.27
N SER A 448 -10.88 -3.19 48.94
CA SER A 448 -12.17 -3.68 49.44
C SER A 448 -13.33 -3.18 48.60
N CYS A 449 -14.46 -3.88 48.63
CA CYS A 449 -15.68 -3.51 47.92
C CYS A 449 -16.29 -2.23 48.53
N PRO A 450 -16.63 -1.20 47.74
CA PRO A 450 -17.25 0.03 48.24
C PRO A 450 -18.70 -0.18 48.75
N LYS A 451 -19.36 -1.30 48.41
CA LYS A 451 -20.71 -1.62 48.90
C LYS A 451 -20.72 -2.40 50.22
N CYS A 452 -19.89 -3.44 50.36
CA CYS A 452 -19.94 -4.35 51.52
C CYS A 452 -18.67 -4.36 52.39
N GLY A 453 -17.58 -3.69 52.00
CA GLY A 453 -16.29 -3.73 52.69
C GLY A 453 -15.53 -5.07 52.57
N GLY A 454 -16.09 -6.07 51.89
CA GLY A 454 -15.46 -7.36 51.63
C GLY A 454 -14.20 -7.24 50.77
N LYS A 455 -13.22 -8.11 51.03
CA LYS A 455 -11.92 -8.13 50.32
C LYS A 455 -11.83 -9.17 49.20
N ASP A 456 -12.86 -10.00 49.05
CA ASP A 456 -12.96 -10.96 47.95
C ASP A 456 -13.41 -10.22 46.69
N LEU A 457 -12.44 -9.87 45.85
CA LEU A 457 -12.58 -9.08 44.64
C LEU A 457 -11.81 -9.75 43.50
N THR A 458 -12.54 -10.24 42.50
CA THR A 458 -11.95 -10.85 41.31
C THR A 458 -11.84 -9.80 40.21
N GLN A 459 -10.63 -9.53 39.71
CA GLN A 459 -10.48 -8.68 38.51
C GLN A 459 -11.11 -9.37 37.30
N ASP A 460 -11.69 -8.59 36.40
CA ASP A 460 -12.17 -9.09 35.10
C ASP A 460 -11.04 -9.87 34.38
N PRO A 461 -11.24 -11.15 34.06
CA PRO A 461 -10.19 -11.98 33.47
C PRO A 461 -9.88 -11.61 32.02
N ASP A 462 -10.80 -10.91 31.36
CA ASP A 462 -10.73 -10.52 29.95
C ASP A 462 -9.70 -9.40 29.73
N VAL A 463 -9.27 -9.26 28.48
CA VAL A 463 -8.37 -8.18 28.04
C VAL A 463 -9.07 -7.28 27.04
N LEU A 464 -8.51 -6.09 26.85
CA LEU A 464 -8.98 -5.11 25.87
C LEU A 464 -8.55 -5.48 24.44
N ASP A 465 -9.40 -5.12 23.49
CA ASP A 465 -9.14 -5.12 22.05
C ASP A 465 -7.79 -4.45 21.74
N THR A 466 -7.01 -5.03 20.84
CA THR A 466 -5.75 -4.44 20.38
C THR A 466 -5.96 -3.04 19.83
N TRP A 467 -7.05 -2.83 19.09
CA TRP A 467 -7.37 -1.52 18.54
C TRP A 467 -7.69 -0.47 19.62
N PHE A 468 -8.05 -0.88 20.84
CA PHE A 468 -8.29 0.06 21.96
C PHE A 468 -7.01 0.70 22.49
N SER A 469 -5.88 -0.02 22.55
CA SER A 469 -4.60 0.61 22.92
C SER A 469 -3.94 1.30 21.74
N SER A 470 -4.03 0.74 20.54
CA SER A 470 -3.47 1.35 19.33
C SER A 470 -4.22 2.61 18.88
N ALA A 471 -5.50 2.79 19.25
CA ALA A 471 -6.22 4.06 19.09
C ALA A 471 -5.61 5.25 19.85
N LEU A 472 -4.78 4.99 20.87
CA LEU A 472 -4.18 6.04 21.71
C LEU A 472 -2.79 6.47 21.23
N TRP A 473 -2.26 5.78 20.21
CA TRP A 473 -0.86 5.88 19.74
C TRP A 473 -0.34 7.30 19.49
N PRO A 474 -1.12 8.27 18.95
CA PRO A 474 -0.63 9.64 18.72
C PRO A 474 -0.30 10.43 19.99
N PHE A 475 -0.77 10.01 21.17
CA PHE A 475 -0.59 10.75 22.43
C PHE A 475 -0.06 9.91 23.60
N SER A 476 -0.41 8.61 23.68
CA SER A 476 0.13 7.69 24.70
C SER A 476 1.64 7.51 24.55
N THR A 477 2.15 7.48 23.33
CA THR A 477 3.59 7.37 23.01
C THR A 477 4.39 8.58 23.48
N LEU A 478 3.82 9.79 23.32
CA LEU A 478 4.44 11.06 23.67
C LEU A 478 4.44 11.36 25.19
N GLY A 479 3.53 10.76 25.97
CA GLY A 479 3.57 10.90 27.43
C GLY A 479 2.24 10.87 28.17
N TRP A 480 1.12 11.05 27.44
CA TRP A 480 -0.22 11.08 28.01
C TRP A 480 -0.50 9.79 28.82
N PRO A 481 -1.12 9.86 30.01
CA PRO A 481 -1.86 11.00 30.58
C PRO A 481 -1.01 12.02 31.35
N ARG A 482 0.33 11.96 31.24
CA ARG A 482 1.22 12.97 31.81
C ARG A 482 1.45 14.11 30.82
N GLU A 483 1.48 15.35 31.31
CA GLU A 483 1.80 16.55 30.52
C GLU A 483 3.31 16.67 30.23
N THR A 484 3.84 15.79 29.38
CA THR A 484 5.27 15.80 28.99
C THR A 484 5.62 16.93 28.02
N ALA A 485 6.92 17.25 27.92
CA ALA A 485 7.43 18.15 26.89
C ALA A 485 7.23 17.59 25.48
N ASP A 486 7.42 16.27 25.29
CA ASP A 486 7.15 15.58 24.01
C ASP A 486 5.70 15.77 23.56
N LEU A 487 4.72 15.53 24.44
CA LEU A 487 3.31 15.71 24.14
C LEU A 487 2.99 17.17 23.76
N LYS A 488 3.57 18.14 24.48
CA LYS A 488 3.39 19.58 24.20
C LYS A 488 4.15 20.09 22.97
N THR A 489 5.11 19.33 22.44
CA THR A 489 5.92 19.71 21.26
C THR A 489 5.43 19.05 19.98
N PHE A 490 4.94 17.80 20.06
CA PHE A 490 4.69 16.96 18.89
C PHE A 490 3.23 16.51 18.70
N TYR A 491 2.32 16.87 19.62
CA TYR A 491 0.88 16.72 19.42
C TYR A 491 0.26 18.09 19.04
N PRO A 492 -0.65 18.14 18.04
CA PRO A 492 -1.07 17.03 17.18
C PRO A 492 -0.02 16.70 16.12
N THR A 493 -0.03 15.48 15.58
CA THR A 493 1.01 15.06 14.64
C THR A 493 0.83 15.66 13.25
N SER A 494 1.91 15.75 12.48
CA SER A 494 1.88 16.36 11.15
C SER A 494 1.22 15.45 10.12
N VAL A 495 1.65 14.18 10.06
CA VAL A 495 1.12 13.18 9.11
C VAL A 495 0.87 11.85 9.82
N MET A 496 -0.28 11.25 9.49
CA MET A 496 -0.59 9.84 9.70
C MET A 496 -0.47 9.13 8.36
N GLU A 497 0.65 8.46 8.15
CA GLU A 497 0.97 7.73 6.93
C GLU A 497 0.68 6.23 7.18
N THR A 498 -0.17 5.61 6.37
CA THR A 498 -0.55 4.20 6.57
C THR A 498 -1.17 3.54 5.33
N GLY A 499 -1.43 2.23 5.41
CA GLY A 499 -2.12 1.48 4.37
C GLY A 499 -3.63 1.67 4.45
N HIS A 500 -4.30 1.73 3.29
CA HIS A 500 -5.75 1.98 3.24
C HIS A 500 -6.61 0.86 3.85
N ASP A 501 -6.06 -0.31 4.17
CA ASP A 501 -6.79 -1.39 4.83
C ASP A 501 -6.97 -1.20 6.36
N ILE A 502 -6.35 -0.18 6.98
CA ILE A 502 -6.53 0.15 8.41
C ILE A 502 -7.13 1.54 8.70
N ILE A 503 -7.78 2.18 7.72
CA ILE A 503 -8.54 3.45 7.91
C ILE A 503 -9.56 3.29 9.06
N PHE A 504 -10.41 2.26 8.98
CA PHE A 504 -11.50 2.02 9.93
C PHE A 504 -10.99 1.51 11.29
N PHE A 505 -10.09 0.53 11.25
CA PHE A 505 -9.50 -0.10 12.43
C PHE A 505 -8.68 0.87 13.27
N TRP A 506 -7.99 1.83 12.65
CA TRP A 506 -6.95 2.61 13.32
C TRP A 506 -7.10 4.12 13.13
N VAL A 507 -7.12 4.64 11.89
CA VAL A 507 -7.19 6.10 11.64
C VAL A 507 -8.45 6.71 12.28
N ALA A 508 -9.61 6.12 12.02
CA ALA A 508 -10.88 6.55 12.59
C ALA A 508 -10.93 6.41 14.12
N ARG A 509 -10.33 5.35 14.67
CA ARG A 509 -10.23 5.14 16.12
C ARG A 509 -9.34 6.18 16.80
N MET A 510 -8.22 6.54 16.18
CA MET A 510 -7.34 7.62 16.63
C MET A 510 -8.02 8.99 16.54
N MET A 511 -8.80 9.27 15.48
CA MET A 511 -9.55 10.53 15.35
C MET A 511 -10.49 10.74 16.54
N MET A 512 -11.32 9.75 16.84
CA MET A 512 -12.26 9.78 17.96
C MET A 512 -11.55 9.96 19.31
N MET A 513 -10.53 9.14 19.60
CA MET A 513 -9.85 9.17 20.90
C MET A 513 -8.97 10.42 21.08
N GLY A 514 -8.34 10.91 20.00
CA GLY A 514 -7.55 12.15 20.03
C GLY A 514 -8.43 13.37 20.35
N LEU A 515 -9.50 13.57 19.58
CA LEU A 515 -10.42 14.69 19.79
C LEU A 515 -11.03 14.70 21.20
N HIS A 516 -11.41 13.53 21.71
CA HIS A 516 -12.03 13.40 23.04
C HIS A 516 -11.04 13.64 24.20
N PHE A 517 -9.82 13.10 24.13
CA PHE A 517 -8.85 13.19 25.25
C PHE A 517 -7.85 14.33 25.18
N MET A 518 -7.69 14.98 24.03
CA MET A 518 -6.73 16.07 23.80
C MET A 518 -7.37 17.38 23.34
N GLY A 519 -8.61 17.36 22.82
CA GLY A 519 -9.32 18.56 22.35
C GLY A 519 -8.89 19.11 20.99
N ASP A 520 -8.02 18.41 20.26
CA ASP A 520 -7.64 18.69 18.86
C ASP A 520 -7.57 17.36 18.10
N VAL A 521 -7.43 17.41 16.77
CA VAL A 521 -7.27 16.21 15.94
C VAL A 521 -5.96 15.48 16.28
N PRO A 522 -5.86 14.15 16.20
CA PRO A 522 -4.59 13.45 16.38
C PRO A 522 -3.52 13.80 15.33
N PHE A 523 -3.93 14.16 14.10
CA PHE A 523 -3.05 14.43 12.95
C PHE A 523 -3.68 15.43 11.99
N ARG A 524 -2.85 16.28 11.36
CA ARG A 524 -3.31 17.27 10.36
C ARG A 524 -3.53 16.69 8.95
N THR A 525 -2.76 15.69 8.56
CA THR A 525 -2.93 14.98 7.27
C THR A 525 -2.94 13.47 7.48
N VAL A 526 -3.82 12.76 6.78
CA VAL A 526 -3.80 11.30 6.61
C VAL A 526 -3.33 11.02 5.18
N TYR A 527 -2.21 10.31 5.03
CA TYR A 527 -1.73 9.81 3.74
C TYR A 527 -1.93 8.29 3.65
N LEU A 528 -2.52 7.82 2.56
CA LEU A 528 -2.94 6.44 2.38
C LEU A 528 -2.28 5.80 1.15
N HIS A 529 -1.30 4.94 1.38
CA HIS A 529 -0.53 4.32 0.30
C HIS A 529 -1.25 3.16 -0.40
N ALA A 530 -0.83 2.91 -1.64
CA ALA A 530 -1.17 1.73 -2.43
C ALA A 530 -0.56 0.46 -1.81
N MET A 531 -1.32 -0.64 -1.81
CA MET A 531 -0.90 -1.87 -1.12
C MET A 531 0.07 -2.69 -1.98
N VAL A 532 1.18 -3.14 -1.41
CA VAL A 532 2.17 -3.94 -2.14
C VAL A 532 1.63 -5.35 -2.41
N ARG A 533 1.58 -5.69 -3.70
CA ARG A 533 1.23 -6.99 -4.27
C ARG A 533 2.48 -7.68 -4.80
N ASP A 534 2.38 -8.99 -4.98
CA ASP A 534 3.36 -9.70 -5.82
C ASP A 534 3.16 -9.37 -7.31
N GLU A 535 4.03 -9.92 -8.17
CA GLU A 535 4.02 -9.64 -9.62
C GLU A 535 2.74 -10.11 -10.33
N LYS A 536 1.98 -11.03 -9.72
CA LYS A 536 0.66 -11.45 -10.24
C LYS A 536 -0.46 -10.50 -9.82
N GLY A 537 -0.21 -9.57 -8.90
CA GLY A 537 -1.23 -8.71 -8.28
C GLY A 537 -1.88 -9.30 -7.03
N GLU A 538 -1.44 -10.47 -6.55
CA GLU A 538 -2.02 -11.07 -5.35
C GLU A 538 -1.58 -10.32 -4.08
N LYS A 539 -2.48 -10.16 -3.10
CA LYS A 539 -2.14 -9.58 -1.79
C LYS A 539 -1.04 -10.44 -1.14
N MET A 540 0.06 -9.81 -0.71
CA MET A 540 1.11 -10.50 0.03
C MET A 540 0.54 -10.98 1.37
N SER A 541 0.61 -12.28 1.67
CA SER A 541 0.15 -12.83 2.94
C SER A 541 0.97 -14.04 3.43
N LYS A 542 1.09 -14.17 4.75
CA LYS A 542 1.78 -15.29 5.41
C LYS A 542 1.10 -16.64 5.13
N THR A 543 -0.18 -16.64 4.74
CA THR A 543 -0.95 -17.84 4.36
C THR A 543 -0.74 -18.26 2.90
N LYS A 544 -0.59 -17.31 1.97
CA LYS A 544 -0.21 -17.60 0.57
C LYS A 544 1.29 -17.91 0.42
N GLY A 545 2.12 -17.43 1.34
CA GLY A 545 3.57 -17.62 1.29
C GLY A 545 4.27 -16.75 0.25
N ASN A 546 3.58 -15.78 -0.37
CA ASN A 546 4.12 -14.80 -1.31
C ASN A 546 4.75 -13.57 -0.62
N VAL A 547 5.06 -13.67 0.68
CA VAL A 547 5.70 -12.62 1.49
C VAL A 547 7.22 -12.65 1.32
N ILE A 548 7.78 -11.49 0.97
CA ILE A 548 9.22 -11.23 0.86
C ILE A 548 9.68 -10.41 2.08
N ASP A 549 10.71 -10.87 2.80
CA ASP A 549 11.39 -10.11 3.88
C ASP A 549 12.27 -9.02 3.22
N PRO A 550 12.23 -7.74 3.65
CA PRO A 550 13.09 -6.70 3.08
C PRO A 550 14.59 -7.04 3.12
N LEU A 551 15.03 -7.83 4.10
CA LEU A 551 16.43 -8.23 4.20
C LEU A 551 16.87 -9.23 3.15
N ASP A 552 15.97 -10.10 2.67
CA ASP A 552 16.25 -11.02 1.55
C ASP A 552 16.59 -10.23 0.27
N VAL A 553 16.02 -9.02 0.13
CA VAL A 553 16.22 -8.12 -1.01
C VAL A 553 17.48 -7.26 -0.83
N ILE A 554 17.67 -6.68 0.37
CA ILE A 554 18.81 -5.82 0.69
C ILE A 554 20.12 -6.62 0.66
N LEU A 555 20.20 -7.69 1.45
CA LEU A 555 21.41 -8.49 1.68
C LEU A 555 21.55 -9.67 0.72
N GLY A 556 20.49 -10.00 -0.02
CA GLY A 556 20.37 -11.25 -0.76
C GLY A 556 20.02 -12.42 0.15
N ALA A 557 19.49 -13.50 -0.43
CA ALA A 557 19.12 -14.71 0.29
C ALA A 557 19.44 -15.96 -0.52
N LYS A 558 20.07 -16.96 0.12
CA LYS A 558 20.33 -18.26 -0.53
C LYS A 558 19.04 -19.02 -0.75
N ALA A 559 18.99 -19.86 -1.79
CA ALA A 559 17.80 -20.64 -2.15
C ALA A 559 17.27 -21.54 -1.02
N ASP A 560 18.11 -21.95 -0.07
CA ASP A 560 17.74 -22.73 1.11
C ASP A 560 17.22 -21.92 2.30
N ALA A 561 17.49 -20.61 2.33
CA ALA A 561 16.91 -19.67 3.31
C ALA A 561 15.54 -19.13 2.87
N LEU A 562 15.30 -19.03 1.56
CA LEU A 562 14.03 -18.56 0.99
C LEU A 562 12.86 -19.51 1.28
N GLN A 563 11.66 -18.94 1.43
CA GLN A 563 10.42 -19.70 1.51
C GLN A 563 10.18 -20.53 0.22
N PRO A 564 9.52 -21.71 0.28
CA PRO A 564 9.42 -22.63 -0.88
C PRO A 564 8.82 -22.00 -2.15
N SER A 565 7.85 -21.10 -1.97
CA SER A 565 7.26 -20.24 -3.00
C SER A 565 8.31 -19.40 -3.73
N LEU A 566 9.12 -18.66 -2.98
CA LEU A 566 10.20 -17.81 -3.50
C LEU A 566 11.36 -18.65 -4.04
N ARG A 567 11.67 -19.80 -3.43
CA ARG A 567 12.73 -20.72 -3.90
C ARG A 567 12.46 -21.23 -5.32
N ASN A 568 11.22 -21.51 -5.68
CA ASN A 568 10.85 -21.90 -7.05
C ASN A 568 11.09 -20.77 -8.07
N ARG A 569 10.98 -19.50 -7.64
CA ARG A 569 11.21 -18.31 -8.46
C ARG A 569 12.69 -17.91 -8.51
N PHE A 570 13.42 -18.12 -7.42
CA PHE A 570 14.84 -17.79 -7.25
C PHE A 570 15.63 -19.09 -6.95
N PRO A 571 15.75 -20.03 -7.91
CA PRO A 571 16.36 -21.34 -7.67
C PRO A 571 17.85 -21.27 -7.30
N GLN A 572 18.54 -20.19 -7.67
CA GLN A 572 19.94 -19.90 -7.30
C GLN A 572 20.07 -18.98 -6.07
N GLY A 573 18.95 -18.53 -5.49
CA GLY A 573 18.89 -17.49 -4.47
C GLY A 573 18.50 -16.12 -5.03
N MET A 574 18.09 -15.22 -4.13
CA MET A 574 17.79 -13.83 -4.42
C MET A 574 19.08 -13.00 -4.34
N PRO A 575 19.45 -12.22 -5.38
CA PRO A 575 20.65 -11.38 -5.34
C PRO A 575 20.46 -10.17 -4.43
N ALA A 576 21.57 -9.68 -3.86
CA ALA A 576 21.60 -8.48 -3.02
C ALA A 576 21.46 -7.20 -3.85
N HIS A 577 20.57 -6.29 -3.44
CA HIS A 577 20.34 -5.01 -4.11
C HIS A 577 20.76 -3.78 -3.31
N GLY A 578 20.93 -3.90 -1.98
CA GLY A 578 21.06 -2.75 -1.08
C GLY A 578 19.72 -2.09 -0.73
N ALA A 579 19.73 -1.32 0.34
CA ALA A 579 18.57 -0.59 0.85
C ALA A 579 18.24 0.65 0.01
N ASP A 580 19.24 1.39 -0.48
CA ASP A 580 19.00 2.58 -1.31
C ASP A 580 18.24 2.24 -2.60
N ALA A 581 18.63 1.16 -3.29
CA ALA A 581 17.93 0.69 -4.49
C ALA A 581 16.49 0.25 -4.17
N LEU A 582 16.27 -0.45 -3.05
CA LEU A 582 14.93 -0.86 -2.61
C LEU A 582 14.04 0.36 -2.30
N ARG A 583 14.54 1.34 -1.55
CA ARG A 583 13.84 2.58 -1.21
C ARG A 583 13.46 3.37 -2.46
N PHE A 584 14.40 3.60 -3.37
CA PHE A 584 14.12 4.33 -4.60
C PHE A 584 13.11 3.60 -5.49
N THR A 585 13.20 2.26 -5.57
CA THR A 585 12.19 1.43 -6.26
C THR A 585 10.81 1.61 -5.66
N LEU A 586 10.67 1.53 -4.34
CA LEU A 586 9.39 1.66 -3.64
C LEU A 586 8.79 3.07 -3.79
N ALA A 587 9.62 4.12 -3.70
CA ALA A 587 9.18 5.50 -3.94
C ALA A 587 8.68 5.70 -5.37
N SER A 588 9.44 5.24 -6.39
CA SER A 588 9.06 5.36 -7.80
C SER A 588 7.82 4.55 -8.21
N LEU A 589 7.38 3.60 -7.38
CA LEU A 589 6.17 2.81 -7.60
C LEU A 589 4.92 3.44 -6.96
N THR A 590 5.04 4.47 -6.13
CA THR A 590 3.88 5.09 -5.42
C THR A 590 2.78 5.63 -6.35
N GLN A 591 3.10 5.90 -7.62
CA GLN A 591 2.13 6.30 -8.65
C GLN A 591 1.07 5.22 -8.98
N GLN A 592 1.25 3.96 -8.53
CA GLN A 592 0.40 2.83 -8.91
C GLN A 592 -0.93 2.73 -8.15
N GLY A 593 -1.81 3.72 -8.34
CA GLY A 593 -3.26 3.63 -8.03
C GLY A 593 -3.58 3.14 -6.60
N ARG A 594 -4.25 1.99 -6.50
CA ARG A 594 -4.52 1.32 -5.21
C ARG A 594 -3.53 0.20 -4.85
N ASP A 595 -2.75 -0.31 -5.81
CA ASP A 595 -1.96 -1.53 -5.65
C ASP A 595 -0.62 -1.46 -6.40
N ILE A 596 0.48 -1.65 -5.67
CA ILE A 596 1.85 -1.65 -6.21
C ILE A 596 2.27 -3.07 -6.58
N LYS A 597 2.66 -3.32 -7.84
CA LYS A 597 3.26 -4.60 -8.27
C LYS A 597 4.77 -4.52 -8.16
N LEU A 598 5.36 -5.22 -7.18
CA LEU A 598 6.81 -5.24 -6.97
C LEU A 598 7.54 -6.03 -8.06
N SER A 599 8.14 -5.34 -9.03
CA SER A 599 9.02 -5.93 -10.06
C SER A 599 10.48 -5.97 -9.60
N MET A 600 11.12 -7.13 -9.67
CA MET A 600 12.56 -7.26 -9.40
C MET A 600 13.44 -6.69 -10.52
N ASP A 601 12.94 -6.65 -11.77
CA ASP A 601 13.69 -6.09 -12.89
C ASP A 601 13.82 -4.56 -12.74
N ARG A 602 12.76 -3.89 -12.26
CA ARG A 602 12.82 -2.46 -11.87
C ARG A 602 13.84 -2.23 -10.75
N LEU A 603 13.87 -3.10 -9.74
CA LEU A 603 14.85 -3.04 -8.65
C LEU A 603 16.30 -3.20 -9.16
N GLY A 604 16.53 -4.10 -10.11
CA GLY A 604 17.82 -4.23 -10.82
C GLY A 604 18.19 -2.94 -11.57
N GLY A 605 17.23 -2.32 -12.25
CA GLY A 605 17.40 -1.00 -12.88
C GLY A 605 17.81 0.10 -11.90
N TYR A 606 17.17 0.16 -10.73
CA TYR A 606 17.56 1.15 -9.71
C TYR A 606 18.86 0.82 -8.98
N LYS A 607 19.29 -0.45 -8.89
CA LYS A 607 20.67 -0.80 -8.50
C LYS A 607 21.70 -0.29 -9.52
N ALA A 608 21.38 -0.31 -10.81
CA ALA A 608 22.21 0.31 -11.84
C ALA A 608 22.21 1.84 -11.72
N PHE A 609 21.10 2.47 -11.32
CA PHE A 609 21.03 3.90 -11.02
C PHE A 609 21.91 4.33 -9.84
N CYS A 610 21.96 3.56 -8.74
CA CYS A 610 22.91 3.80 -7.66
C CYS A 610 24.37 3.79 -8.18
N ASN A 611 24.70 2.85 -9.08
CA ASN A 611 26.02 2.81 -9.72
C ASN A 611 26.25 3.97 -10.72
N LYS A 612 25.22 4.48 -11.38
CA LYS A 612 25.31 5.71 -12.22
C LYS A 612 25.69 6.92 -11.36
N LEU A 613 25.04 7.12 -10.22
CA LEU A 613 25.38 8.17 -9.24
C LEU A 613 26.82 8.03 -8.71
N TRP A 614 27.22 6.81 -8.35
CA TRP A 614 28.58 6.51 -7.90
C TRP A 614 29.63 6.85 -8.96
N ASN A 615 29.40 6.44 -10.21
CA ASN A 615 30.33 6.66 -11.31
C ASN A 615 30.43 8.12 -11.73
N ALA A 616 29.30 8.85 -11.75
CA ALA A 616 29.28 10.30 -11.99
C ALA A 616 30.10 11.06 -10.92
N SER A 617 29.91 10.68 -9.65
CA SER A 617 30.63 11.29 -8.53
C SER A 617 32.12 10.91 -8.54
N ARG A 618 32.45 9.67 -8.88
CA ARG A 618 33.84 9.20 -9.04
C ARG A 618 34.55 9.89 -10.21
N PHE A 619 33.84 10.17 -11.30
CA PHE A 619 34.34 10.99 -12.41
C PHE A 619 34.66 12.42 -11.94
N ALA A 620 33.77 13.07 -11.18
CA ALA A 620 34.07 14.39 -10.65
C ALA A 620 35.32 14.35 -9.74
N LEU A 621 35.32 13.49 -8.72
CA LEU A 621 36.42 13.41 -7.73
C LEU A 621 37.79 13.14 -8.35
N MET A 622 37.91 12.22 -9.32
CA MET A 622 39.20 11.92 -9.96
C MET A 622 39.79 13.10 -10.75
N ASN A 623 38.97 14.10 -11.13
CA ASN A 623 39.41 15.27 -11.88
C ASN A 623 39.75 16.49 -10.99
N MET A 624 39.58 16.39 -9.66
CA MET A 624 39.76 17.51 -8.73
C MET A 624 41.24 17.84 -8.47
N GLY A 625 42.07 16.84 -8.17
CA GLY A 625 43.42 17.09 -7.65
C GLY A 625 43.37 17.91 -6.36
N ASP A 626 44.20 18.95 -6.24
CA ASP A 626 44.24 19.85 -5.06
C ASP A 626 43.09 20.88 -4.98
N PHE A 627 42.13 20.83 -5.91
CA PHE A 627 40.96 21.71 -5.94
C PHE A 627 40.15 21.62 -4.63
N SER A 628 39.64 22.76 -4.16
CA SER A 628 38.65 22.84 -3.08
C SER A 628 37.72 24.01 -3.34
N LEU A 629 36.41 23.79 -3.22
CA LEU A 629 35.38 24.80 -3.50
C LEU A 629 35.53 26.03 -2.58
N ASP A 630 36.10 25.87 -1.39
CA ASP A 630 36.28 26.95 -0.41
C ASP A 630 37.44 27.89 -0.78
N LYS A 631 38.50 27.33 -1.39
CA LYS A 631 39.62 28.08 -1.95
C LYS A 631 39.25 28.70 -3.31
N THR A 632 38.37 28.00 -4.04
CA THR A 632 38.11 28.21 -5.45
C THR A 632 36.58 28.29 -5.69
N PRO A 633 35.91 29.31 -5.13
CA PRO A 633 34.44 29.42 -5.17
C PRO A 633 33.91 29.64 -6.58
N LEU A 634 32.60 29.42 -6.73
CA LEU A 634 31.86 29.55 -8.00
C LEU A 634 31.52 31.02 -8.33
N GLU A 635 31.41 31.86 -7.31
CA GLU A 635 30.94 33.24 -7.41
C GLU A 635 31.93 34.12 -8.16
N GLY A 636 31.43 34.91 -9.12
CA GLY A 636 32.25 35.82 -9.94
C GLY A 636 33.03 35.14 -11.08
N ARG A 637 32.96 33.80 -11.23
CA ARG A 637 33.62 33.07 -12.32
C ARG A 637 32.90 33.23 -13.66
N LYS A 638 33.67 33.14 -14.75
CA LYS A 638 33.16 33.13 -16.13
C LYS A 638 32.63 31.74 -16.50
N LEU A 639 31.35 31.52 -16.26
CA LEU A 639 30.64 30.28 -16.60
C LEU A 639 30.55 30.05 -18.12
N THR A 640 30.70 28.81 -18.58
CA THR A 640 30.40 28.42 -19.98
C THR A 640 28.88 28.30 -20.20
N LEU A 641 28.43 28.07 -21.45
CA LEU A 641 27.02 27.76 -21.72
C LEU A 641 26.59 26.49 -20.97
N ALA A 642 27.39 25.42 -21.01
CA ALA A 642 27.10 24.17 -20.32
C ALA A 642 26.96 24.37 -18.79
N ASP A 643 27.80 25.23 -18.19
CA ASP A 643 27.73 25.55 -16.76
C ASP A 643 26.47 26.36 -16.39
N ARG A 644 26.14 27.40 -17.18
CA ARG A 644 24.91 28.19 -17.00
C ARG A 644 23.67 27.32 -17.15
N TRP A 645 23.66 26.47 -18.18
CA TRP A 645 22.59 25.51 -18.45
C TRP A 645 22.36 24.57 -17.27
N ILE A 646 23.37 23.80 -16.83
CA ILE A 646 23.17 22.81 -15.77
C ILE A 646 22.78 23.45 -14.43
N LEU A 647 23.29 24.66 -14.13
CA LEU A 647 22.91 25.40 -12.93
C LEU A 647 21.46 25.88 -12.97
N SER A 648 20.93 26.28 -14.13
CA SER A 648 19.50 26.60 -14.31
C SER A 648 18.62 25.36 -14.16
N ARG A 649 19.00 24.28 -14.86
CA ARG A 649 18.31 22.98 -14.80
C ARG A 649 18.24 22.42 -13.39
N LEU A 650 19.32 22.56 -12.61
CA LEU A 650 19.38 22.19 -11.19
C LEU A 650 18.35 22.94 -10.33
N GLN A 651 18.05 24.22 -10.64
CA GLN A 651 17.00 24.96 -9.92
C GLN A 651 15.62 24.40 -10.24
N LYS A 652 15.33 24.13 -11.51
CA LYS A 652 14.05 23.54 -11.95
C LYS A 652 13.84 22.14 -11.37
N ALA A 653 14.88 21.31 -11.34
CA ALA A 653 14.85 20.01 -10.69
C ALA A 653 14.65 20.13 -9.17
N THR A 654 15.27 21.13 -8.52
CA THR A 654 15.07 21.43 -7.09
C THR A 654 13.62 21.83 -6.81
N GLU A 655 13.07 22.77 -7.57
CA GLU A 655 11.70 23.28 -7.44
C GLU A 655 10.66 22.17 -7.67
N ALA A 656 10.76 21.42 -8.77
CA ALA A 656 9.85 20.32 -9.08
C ALA A 656 9.90 19.18 -8.05
N THR A 657 11.09 18.82 -7.56
CA THR A 657 11.25 17.80 -6.50
C THR A 657 10.54 18.24 -5.21
N ARG A 658 10.66 19.52 -4.84
CA ARG A 658 10.03 20.09 -3.63
C ARG A 658 8.52 20.17 -3.76
N ALA A 659 8.01 20.68 -4.87
CA ALA A 659 6.57 20.73 -5.15
C ALA A 659 5.95 19.33 -5.10
N SER A 660 6.64 18.34 -5.68
CA SER A 660 6.23 16.92 -5.61
C SER A 660 6.21 16.40 -4.16
N LEU A 661 7.23 16.68 -3.34
CA LEU A 661 7.26 16.29 -1.93
C LEU A 661 6.20 17.00 -1.07
N GLU A 662 5.84 18.25 -1.39
CA GLU A 662 4.73 18.98 -0.76
C GLU A 662 3.36 18.42 -1.13
N ALA A 663 3.21 17.91 -2.36
CA ALA A 663 2.01 17.24 -2.87
C ALA A 663 1.95 15.72 -2.55
N PHE A 664 2.92 15.16 -1.80
CA PHE A 664 3.08 13.71 -1.56
C PHE A 664 3.29 12.85 -2.83
N GLY A 665 3.72 13.46 -3.94
CA GLY A 665 4.11 12.81 -5.20
C GLY A 665 5.51 12.22 -5.13
N PHE A 666 5.69 11.12 -4.39
CA PHE A 666 7.01 10.51 -4.19
C PHE A 666 7.58 9.89 -5.47
N ALA A 667 6.73 9.43 -6.40
CA ALA A 667 7.14 8.89 -7.68
C ALA A 667 7.55 9.99 -8.66
N GLU A 668 6.84 11.12 -8.65
CA GLU A 668 7.10 12.33 -9.44
C GLU A 668 8.45 12.95 -9.02
N ALA A 669 8.68 13.05 -7.70
CA ALA A 669 9.96 13.46 -7.14
C ALA A 669 11.09 12.49 -7.54
N ALA A 670 10.90 11.17 -7.39
CA ALA A 670 11.89 10.18 -7.80
C ALA A 670 12.18 10.22 -9.31
N SER A 671 11.15 10.42 -10.15
CA SER A 671 11.29 10.57 -11.60
C SER A 671 12.09 11.83 -11.95
N THR A 672 11.78 12.97 -11.34
CA THR A 672 12.52 14.24 -11.52
C THR A 672 14.02 14.06 -11.18
N LEU A 673 14.32 13.42 -10.05
CA LEU A 673 15.70 13.14 -9.63
C LEU A 673 16.42 12.13 -10.53
N TYR A 674 15.69 11.14 -11.07
CA TYR A 674 16.23 10.19 -12.03
C TYR A 674 16.59 10.87 -13.36
N GLN A 675 15.66 11.64 -13.93
CA GLN A 675 15.88 12.32 -15.21
C GLN A 675 16.98 13.38 -15.10
N PHE A 676 16.95 14.24 -14.06
CA PHE A 676 17.97 15.26 -13.89
C PHE A 676 19.37 14.67 -13.69
N LEU A 677 19.53 13.63 -12.86
CA LEU A 677 20.83 13.00 -12.68
C LEU A 677 21.30 12.27 -13.95
N TRP A 678 20.45 11.42 -14.53
CA TRP A 678 20.85 10.56 -15.65
C TRP A 678 20.92 11.33 -16.96
N ALA A 679 19.78 11.83 -17.44
CA ALA A 679 19.65 12.42 -18.77
C ALA A 679 20.36 13.77 -18.87
N GLU A 680 20.27 14.62 -17.84
CA GLU A 680 20.83 15.99 -17.90
C GLU A 680 22.26 16.09 -17.36
N PHE A 681 22.50 15.67 -16.11
CA PHE A 681 23.81 15.83 -15.48
C PHE A 681 24.87 14.84 -16.04
N CYS A 682 24.52 13.56 -16.19
CA CYS A 682 25.49 12.57 -16.67
C CYS A 682 25.64 12.54 -18.19
N ASP A 683 24.55 12.48 -18.94
CA ASP A 683 24.61 12.20 -20.39
C ASP A 683 24.89 13.46 -21.24
N TRP A 684 24.74 14.66 -20.65
CA TRP A 684 25.18 15.94 -21.22
C TRP A 684 26.27 16.63 -20.41
N TYR A 685 26.00 17.08 -19.17
CA TYR A 685 26.92 18.00 -18.50
C TYR A 685 28.30 17.40 -18.21
N ILE A 686 28.37 16.16 -17.72
CA ILE A 686 29.65 15.45 -17.51
C ILE A 686 30.42 15.26 -18.83
N GLU A 687 29.74 15.02 -19.95
CA GLU A 687 30.38 14.85 -21.25
C GLU A 687 30.88 16.19 -21.83
N LEU A 688 30.13 17.28 -21.64
CA LEU A 688 30.55 18.65 -21.97
C LEU A 688 31.74 19.10 -21.11
N ALA A 689 31.70 18.84 -19.81
CA ALA A 689 32.72 19.21 -18.83
C ALA A 689 34.11 18.65 -19.17
N LYS A 690 34.19 17.50 -19.86
CA LYS A 690 35.47 16.90 -20.30
C LYS A 690 36.29 17.85 -21.18
N GLY A 691 35.66 18.71 -21.97
CA GLY A 691 36.36 19.70 -22.79
C GLY A 691 37.20 20.66 -21.95
N SER A 692 36.60 21.24 -20.90
CA SER A 692 37.30 22.14 -19.97
C SER A 692 38.20 21.40 -18.98
N LEU A 693 37.85 20.18 -18.57
CA LEU A 693 38.67 19.38 -17.64
C LEU A 693 39.95 18.83 -18.27
N TYR A 694 39.94 18.51 -19.56
CA TYR A 694 41.10 17.97 -20.29
C TYR A 694 41.82 18.99 -21.18
N GLY A 695 41.30 20.21 -21.29
CA GLY A 695 42.01 21.34 -21.90
C GLY A 695 43.06 22.00 -20.99
N ASP A 696 43.81 22.92 -21.58
CA ASP A 696 44.94 23.63 -20.95
C ASP A 696 44.53 24.92 -20.20
N ASP A 697 43.29 25.40 -20.39
CA ASP A 697 42.76 26.58 -19.69
C ASP A 697 42.45 26.26 -18.22
N ALA A 698 43.35 26.69 -17.33
CA ALA A 698 43.23 26.50 -15.89
C ALA A 698 42.03 27.23 -15.27
N GLU A 699 41.61 28.39 -15.79
CA GLU A 699 40.47 29.13 -15.23
C GLU A 699 39.15 28.43 -15.60
N ALA A 700 39.00 28.00 -16.86
CA ALA A 700 37.85 27.22 -17.30
C ALA A 700 37.78 25.87 -16.54
N LYS A 701 38.91 25.18 -16.40
CA LYS A 701 39.03 23.91 -15.68
C LYS A 701 38.60 24.00 -14.23
N ASP A 702 39.07 25.02 -13.50
CA ASP A 702 38.66 25.25 -12.11
C ASP A 702 37.21 25.77 -11.99
N THR A 703 36.69 26.46 -13.00
CA THR A 703 35.26 26.83 -13.05
C THR A 703 34.38 25.59 -13.21
N THR A 704 34.69 24.70 -14.14
CA THR A 704 33.97 23.43 -14.33
C THR A 704 34.08 22.52 -13.10
N ARG A 705 35.24 22.51 -12.40
CA ARG A 705 35.38 21.82 -11.10
C ARG A 705 34.44 22.41 -10.04
N ALA A 706 34.38 23.74 -9.90
CA ALA A 706 33.47 24.39 -8.96
C ALA A 706 32.01 24.03 -9.25
N VAL A 707 31.58 24.11 -10.51
CA VAL A 707 30.22 23.75 -10.93
C VAL A 707 29.92 22.27 -10.67
N LEU A 708 30.83 21.34 -10.98
CA LEU A 708 30.67 19.90 -10.69
C LEU A 708 30.47 19.62 -9.20
N VAL A 709 31.27 20.23 -8.32
CA VAL A 709 31.15 20.06 -6.86
C VAL A 709 29.86 20.69 -6.34
N THR A 710 29.49 21.89 -6.81
CA THR A 710 28.22 22.54 -6.46
C THR A 710 27.01 21.70 -6.90
N CYS A 711 27.01 21.18 -8.12
CA CYS A 711 25.93 20.34 -8.62
C CYS A 711 25.82 19.05 -7.81
N LEU A 712 26.94 18.37 -7.52
CA LEU A 712 26.92 17.15 -6.71
C LEU A 712 26.46 17.40 -5.27
N ASP A 713 26.88 18.48 -4.60
CA ASP A 713 26.35 18.82 -3.27
C ASP A 713 24.82 18.95 -3.28
N ARG A 714 24.26 19.69 -4.24
CA ARG A 714 22.81 19.85 -4.37
C ARG A 714 22.10 18.54 -4.73
N ILE A 715 22.59 17.79 -5.72
CA ILE A 715 22.05 16.48 -6.14
C ILE A 715 21.99 15.51 -4.96
N LEU A 716 23.11 15.33 -4.24
CA LEU A 716 23.20 14.37 -3.14
C LEU A 716 22.22 14.75 -2.02
N ARG A 717 22.06 16.05 -1.71
CA ARG A 717 21.08 16.51 -0.71
C ARG A 717 19.63 16.33 -1.18
N LEU A 718 19.32 16.60 -2.44
CA LEU A 718 17.99 16.36 -3.01
C LEU A 718 17.61 14.87 -2.91
N MET A 719 18.56 13.98 -3.22
CA MET A 719 18.39 12.53 -3.22
C MET A 719 18.45 11.88 -1.84
N HIS A 720 19.06 12.52 -0.84
CA HIS A 720 19.31 11.94 0.48
C HIS A 720 18.06 11.39 1.20
N PRO A 721 16.87 12.00 1.12
CA PRO A 721 15.64 11.40 1.64
C PRO A 721 15.31 10.02 1.03
N PHE A 722 15.63 9.81 -0.25
CA PHE A 722 15.35 8.58 -0.98
C PHE A 722 16.45 7.53 -0.80
N MET A 723 17.72 7.91 -0.98
CA MET A 723 18.89 7.03 -0.96
C MET A 723 19.94 7.53 0.06
N PRO A 724 19.69 7.36 1.37
CA PRO A 724 20.49 8.01 2.40
C PRO A 724 21.93 7.49 2.55
N PHE A 725 22.24 6.25 2.14
CA PHE A 725 23.55 5.66 2.43
C PHE A 725 24.63 6.06 1.41
N ILE A 726 24.32 5.92 0.11
CA ILE A 726 25.20 6.30 -0.99
C ILE A 726 25.42 7.82 -1.02
N THR A 727 24.41 8.60 -0.65
CA THR A 727 24.50 10.06 -0.64
C THR A 727 25.43 10.57 0.47
N GLU A 728 25.38 10.00 1.67
CA GLU A 728 26.33 10.31 2.75
C GLU A 728 27.77 9.91 2.36
N GLU A 729 27.97 8.68 1.83
CA GLU A 729 29.30 8.19 1.45
C GLU A 729 30.02 9.05 0.40
N ILE A 730 29.27 9.57 -0.57
CA ILE A 730 29.81 10.46 -1.60
C ILE A 730 29.99 11.88 -1.05
N TRP A 731 29.00 12.41 -0.32
CA TRP A 731 29.03 13.79 0.18
C TRP A 731 30.20 14.06 1.12
N GLN A 732 30.56 13.08 1.94
CA GLN A 732 31.71 13.14 2.85
C GLN A 732 33.07 13.22 2.13
N LYS A 733 33.12 12.92 0.82
CA LYS A 733 34.32 12.95 -0.01
C LYS A 733 34.37 14.13 -0.99
N LEU A 734 33.32 14.97 -1.06
CA LEU A 734 33.37 16.19 -1.88
C LEU A 734 34.44 17.16 -1.34
N PRO A 735 35.23 17.81 -2.23
CA PRO A 735 36.32 18.72 -1.84
C PRO A 735 35.77 20.11 -1.48
N MET A 736 35.00 20.16 -0.39
CA MET A 736 34.37 21.37 0.15
C MET A 736 34.28 21.29 1.66
N SER A 737 34.25 22.44 2.32
CA SER A 737 33.99 22.54 3.74
C SER A 737 32.52 22.23 4.00
N ARG A 738 32.28 21.10 4.66
CA ARG A 738 30.92 20.64 4.94
C ARG A 738 30.29 21.53 6.02
N PRO A 739 29.09 22.10 5.80
CA PRO A 739 28.44 22.99 6.77
C PRO A 739 27.94 22.24 8.02
N THR A 740 27.89 20.91 7.96
CA THR A 740 27.48 19.98 9.03
C THR A 740 28.33 18.72 8.95
N GLU A 741 28.43 17.97 10.06
CA GLU A 741 29.23 16.73 10.10
C GLU A 741 28.62 15.56 9.31
N SER A 742 27.35 15.67 8.89
CA SER A 742 26.60 14.66 8.12
C SER A 742 25.58 15.33 7.20
N ILE A 743 25.29 14.68 6.06
CA ILE A 743 24.23 15.13 5.13
C ILE A 743 22.84 14.97 5.73
N CYS A 744 22.64 14.04 6.69
CA CYS A 744 21.37 13.80 7.38
C CYS A 744 20.82 15.02 8.15
N ILE A 745 21.70 15.97 8.45
CA ILE A 745 21.42 17.23 9.16
C ILE A 745 21.79 18.48 8.34
N ALA A 746 22.23 18.30 7.09
CA ALA A 746 22.52 19.41 6.19
C ALA A 746 21.23 20.08 5.68
N ALA A 747 21.29 21.39 5.40
CA ALA A 747 20.15 22.11 4.83
C ALA A 747 19.74 21.54 3.46
N TYR A 748 18.44 21.27 3.28
CA TYR A 748 17.87 20.84 2.00
C TYR A 748 17.97 21.97 0.95
N PRO A 749 18.16 21.68 -0.34
CA PRO A 749 18.28 22.72 -1.36
C PRO A 749 16.99 23.56 -1.50
N GLU A 750 17.18 24.87 -1.59
CA GLU A 750 16.17 25.87 -1.96
C GLU A 750 16.51 26.35 -3.38
N PRO A 751 15.52 26.60 -4.27
CA PRO A 751 15.79 27.05 -5.64
C PRO A 751 16.32 28.50 -5.65
N GLU A 752 17.51 28.69 -6.20
CA GLU A 752 18.16 30.00 -6.36
C GLU A 752 17.66 30.67 -7.64
N ALA A 753 16.59 31.49 -7.56
CA ALA A 753 16.01 32.16 -8.73
C ALA A 753 17.02 32.96 -9.60
N ALA A 754 18.11 33.47 -8.99
CA ALA A 754 19.20 34.16 -9.68
C ALA A 754 20.15 33.24 -10.49
N ARG A 755 20.00 31.91 -10.37
CA ARG A 755 20.69 30.88 -11.19
C ARG A 755 19.81 30.36 -12.34
N VAL A 756 18.53 30.74 -12.40
CA VAL A 756 17.64 30.36 -13.50
C VAL A 756 17.99 31.19 -14.74
N ASP A 757 18.32 30.50 -15.83
CA ASP A 757 18.88 31.09 -17.04
C ASP A 757 18.16 30.50 -18.27
N ALA A 758 16.97 31.04 -18.54
CA ALA A 758 16.16 30.63 -19.68
C ALA A 758 16.85 30.88 -21.04
N ALA A 759 17.79 31.84 -21.10
CA ALA A 759 18.59 32.08 -22.29
C ALA A 759 19.61 30.95 -22.52
N ALA A 760 20.31 30.49 -21.47
CA ALA A 760 21.20 29.34 -21.57
C ALA A 760 20.45 28.04 -21.90
N GLU A 761 19.23 27.84 -21.37
CA GLU A 761 18.38 26.72 -21.80
C GLU A 761 17.94 26.83 -23.27
N GLY A 762 17.59 28.03 -23.74
CA GLY A 762 17.26 28.28 -25.15
C GLY A 762 18.43 28.10 -26.11
N GLU A 763 19.64 28.55 -25.75
CA GLU A 763 20.85 28.35 -26.57
C GLU A 763 21.28 26.87 -26.61
N MET A 764 21.10 26.12 -25.51
CA MET A 764 21.55 24.72 -25.42
C MET A 764 20.58 23.72 -26.09
N ALA A 765 19.28 24.02 -26.12
CA ALA A 765 18.26 23.15 -26.72
C ALA A 765 18.53 22.72 -28.19
N PRO A 766 18.82 23.61 -29.15
CA PRO A 766 19.13 23.20 -30.53
C PRO A 766 20.46 22.43 -30.62
N VAL A 767 21.43 22.71 -29.75
CA VAL A 767 22.72 22.00 -29.69
C VAL A 767 22.50 20.55 -29.24
N ILE A 768 21.68 20.34 -28.21
CA ILE A 768 21.26 19.00 -27.75
C ILE A 768 20.53 18.27 -28.88
N ALA A 769 19.47 18.86 -29.46
CA ALA A 769 18.68 18.24 -30.51
C ALA A 769 19.51 17.87 -31.76
N ALA A 770 20.50 18.70 -32.13
CA ALA A 770 21.41 18.41 -33.22
C ALA A 770 22.37 17.24 -32.91
N ILE A 771 22.87 17.14 -31.68
CA ILE A 771 23.71 16.02 -31.26
C ILE A 771 22.89 14.72 -31.15
N GLU A 772 21.65 14.79 -30.65
CA GLU A 772 20.72 13.66 -30.59
C GLU A 772 20.36 13.15 -31.97
N GLY A 773 20.00 14.04 -32.91
CA GLY A 773 19.69 13.65 -34.29
C GLY A 773 20.84 12.90 -34.97
N VAL A 774 22.08 13.38 -34.83
CA VAL A 774 23.26 12.63 -35.35
C VAL A 774 23.45 11.30 -34.63
N ARG A 775 23.25 11.23 -33.30
CA ARG A 775 23.36 9.97 -32.53
C ARG A 775 22.30 8.95 -32.97
N THR A 776 21.06 9.39 -33.19
CA THR A 776 19.95 8.57 -33.72
C THR A 776 20.29 8.04 -35.11
N LEU A 777 20.72 8.91 -36.04
CA LEU A 777 21.13 8.49 -37.39
C LEU A 777 22.27 7.48 -37.38
N ARG A 778 23.27 7.66 -36.51
CA ARG A 778 24.36 6.68 -36.35
C ARG A 778 23.85 5.35 -35.80
N GLY A 779 22.84 5.36 -34.92
CA GLY A 779 22.16 4.15 -34.45
C GLY A 779 21.36 3.44 -35.54
N GLU A 780 20.53 4.18 -36.29
CA GLU A 780 19.73 3.65 -37.40
C GLU A 780 20.61 3.05 -38.50
N SER A 781 21.64 3.78 -38.94
CA SER A 781 22.62 3.34 -39.95
C SER A 781 23.70 2.39 -39.42
N ASN A 782 23.57 1.87 -38.19
CA ASN A 782 24.49 0.93 -37.54
C ASN A 782 25.98 1.35 -37.58
N LEU A 783 26.23 2.67 -37.53
CA LEU A 783 27.57 3.26 -37.58
C LEU A 783 28.28 3.11 -36.23
N SER A 784 29.54 2.65 -36.27
CA SER A 784 30.36 2.48 -35.07
C SER A 784 30.43 3.78 -34.24
N PRO A 785 30.16 3.75 -32.91
CA PRO A 785 30.24 4.92 -32.06
C PRO A 785 31.60 5.64 -32.07
N ALA A 786 32.68 4.96 -32.45
CA ALA A 786 34.02 5.54 -32.60
C ALA A 786 34.29 6.15 -33.99
N ALA A 787 33.50 5.82 -35.02
CA ALA A 787 33.71 6.33 -36.39
C ALA A 787 33.35 7.82 -36.46
N LYS A 788 34.25 8.63 -37.04
CA LYS A 788 34.08 10.07 -37.20
C LYS A 788 33.33 10.40 -38.50
N VAL A 789 32.11 10.91 -38.37
CA VAL A 789 31.18 11.12 -39.51
C VAL A 789 31.10 12.59 -39.93
N LYS A 790 30.72 12.86 -41.18
CA LYS A 790 30.32 14.22 -41.59
C LYS A 790 28.83 14.43 -41.28
N ALA A 791 28.44 15.65 -40.95
CA ALA A 791 27.03 16.03 -40.84
C ALA A 791 26.75 17.37 -41.53
N VAL A 792 25.61 17.48 -42.20
CA VAL A 792 25.06 18.74 -42.72
C VAL A 792 23.79 19.04 -41.93
N VAL A 793 23.75 20.18 -41.25
CA VAL A 793 22.60 20.60 -40.44
C VAL A 793 21.97 21.82 -41.09
N GLN A 794 20.75 21.65 -41.58
CA GLN A 794 19.98 22.70 -42.24
C GLN A 794 18.87 23.20 -41.31
N SER A 795 18.63 24.52 -41.31
CA SER A 795 17.53 25.13 -40.55
C SER A 795 17.04 26.40 -41.24
N PRO A 796 15.72 26.66 -41.33
CA PRO A 796 15.20 27.92 -41.87
C PRO A 796 15.52 29.13 -40.98
N ASP A 797 15.62 28.96 -39.66
CA ASP A 797 15.92 30.05 -38.72
C ASP A 797 17.41 30.42 -38.72
N ALA A 798 17.70 31.72 -38.85
CA ALA A 798 19.05 32.26 -38.75
C ALA A 798 19.65 32.11 -37.36
N THR A 799 18.85 32.32 -36.31
CA THR A 799 19.31 32.30 -34.91
C THR A 799 19.85 30.91 -34.54
N THR A 800 19.10 29.87 -34.90
CA THR A 800 19.48 28.47 -34.73
C THR A 800 20.76 28.13 -35.48
N ARG A 801 20.94 28.61 -36.72
CA ARG A 801 22.19 28.41 -37.48
C ARG A 801 23.39 29.06 -36.77
N ASP A 802 23.26 30.32 -36.38
CA ASP A 802 24.31 31.07 -35.70
C ASP A 802 24.68 30.46 -34.34
N LEU A 803 23.70 29.88 -33.63
CA LEU A 803 23.92 29.14 -32.38
C LEU A 803 24.66 27.82 -32.59
N LEU A 804 24.26 27.02 -33.59
CA LEU A 804 24.94 25.76 -33.90
C LEU A 804 26.40 25.99 -34.35
N GLU A 805 26.65 27.05 -35.14
CA GLU A 805 28.01 27.39 -35.56
C GLU A 805 28.85 27.91 -34.38
N ARG A 806 28.30 28.81 -33.54
CA ARG A 806 28.91 29.29 -32.29
C ARG A 806 29.29 28.14 -31.35
N TRP A 807 28.44 27.12 -31.25
CA TRP A 807 28.62 25.98 -30.36
C TRP A 807 29.12 24.70 -31.09
N ARG A 808 29.74 24.85 -32.27
CA ARG A 808 30.44 23.79 -33.03
C ARG A 808 31.37 22.95 -32.16
N ALA A 809 32.04 23.59 -31.19
CA ALA A 809 32.96 22.93 -30.25
C ALA A 809 32.29 21.88 -29.34
N TYR A 810 30.97 21.96 -29.11
CA TYR A 810 30.20 20.93 -28.40
C TYR A 810 29.71 19.84 -29.35
N LEU A 811 29.22 20.22 -30.54
CA LEU A 811 28.75 19.30 -31.58
C LEU A 811 29.83 18.29 -32.00
N MET A 812 31.01 18.78 -32.37
CA MET A 812 32.09 17.98 -32.96
C MET A 812 32.54 16.77 -32.12
N PRO A 813 32.81 16.90 -30.80
CA PRO A 813 33.11 15.75 -29.96
C PRO A 813 31.88 14.87 -29.67
N LEU A 814 30.76 15.47 -29.24
CA LEU A 814 29.62 14.73 -28.63
C LEU A 814 28.77 13.94 -29.64
N ALA A 815 28.65 14.43 -30.88
CA ALA A 815 28.01 13.70 -31.98
C ALA A 815 29.00 12.78 -32.73
N GLY A 816 30.30 12.84 -32.41
CA GLY A 816 31.32 12.04 -33.07
C GLY A 816 31.62 12.50 -34.50
N LEU A 817 31.71 13.81 -34.74
CA LEU A 817 31.89 14.37 -36.08
C LEU A 817 33.37 14.54 -36.47
N SER A 818 33.68 14.34 -37.75
CA SER A 818 34.89 14.83 -38.43
C SER A 818 34.68 16.22 -39.06
N GLU A 819 33.44 16.55 -39.43
CA GLU A 819 33.04 17.82 -40.02
C GLU A 819 31.56 18.08 -39.75
N VAL A 820 31.19 19.34 -39.52
CA VAL A 820 29.79 19.81 -39.57
C VAL A 820 29.67 20.99 -40.53
N VAL A 821 28.60 21.03 -41.31
CA VAL A 821 28.24 22.16 -42.18
C VAL A 821 26.87 22.65 -41.76
N VAL A 822 26.77 23.89 -41.27
CA VAL A 822 25.50 24.51 -40.86
C VAL A 822 25.03 25.45 -41.97
N GLY A 823 23.76 25.38 -42.37
CA GLY A 823 23.25 26.17 -43.49
C GLY A 823 21.72 26.36 -43.52
N PRO A 824 21.20 27.19 -44.43
CA PRO A 824 19.77 27.25 -44.72
C PRO A 824 19.27 25.93 -45.36
N PRO A 825 17.95 25.71 -45.48
CA PRO A 825 17.40 24.59 -46.24
C PRO A 825 17.88 24.65 -47.70
N GLY A 826 18.29 23.52 -48.26
CA GLY A 826 18.88 23.46 -49.59
C GLY A 826 18.97 22.03 -50.14
N ALA A 827 19.91 21.80 -51.06
CA ALA A 827 20.13 20.48 -51.62
C ALA A 827 20.49 19.46 -50.52
N LYS A 828 19.80 18.31 -50.53
CA LYS A 828 20.07 17.21 -49.61
C LYS A 828 21.32 16.45 -50.09
N PRO A 829 22.28 16.09 -49.22
CA PRO A 829 23.45 15.34 -49.67
C PRO A 829 23.04 13.96 -50.22
N PRO A 830 23.59 13.51 -51.36
CA PRO A 830 23.26 12.20 -51.91
C PRO A 830 23.72 11.08 -50.96
N GLN A 831 22.93 10.01 -50.89
CA GLN A 831 23.17 8.84 -50.02
C GLN A 831 23.39 9.22 -48.53
N ALA A 832 22.56 10.13 -48.00
CA ALA A 832 22.60 10.53 -46.60
C ALA A 832 21.39 10.03 -45.81
N ALA A 833 21.63 9.55 -44.59
CA ALA A 833 20.56 9.33 -43.61
C ALA A 833 20.06 10.69 -43.10
N ALA A 834 18.75 10.86 -42.98
CA ALA A 834 18.10 12.14 -42.67
C ALA A 834 17.23 12.06 -41.40
N PHE A 835 17.38 13.02 -40.50
CA PHE A 835 16.59 13.17 -39.27
C PHE A 835 16.02 14.59 -39.21
N VAL A 836 14.76 14.72 -38.77
CA VAL A 836 14.06 16.01 -38.69
C VAL A 836 13.48 16.19 -37.29
N SER A 837 13.74 17.34 -36.66
CA SER A 837 13.18 17.70 -35.36
C SER A 837 12.93 19.20 -35.27
N GLY A 838 11.65 19.60 -35.23
CA GLY A 838 11.26 21.01 -35.29
C GLY A 838 11.85 21.70 -36.53
N ASN A 839 12.61 22.77 -36.31
CA ASN A 839 13.28 23.54 -37.35
C ASN A 839 14.68 23.01 -37.72
N LEU A 840 15.04 21.77 -37.38
CA LEU A 840 16.32 21.15 -37.72
C LEU A 840 16.13 19.98 -38.69
N GLU A 841 16.77 20.05 -39.86
CA GLU A 841 17.02 18.91 -40.73
C GLU A 841 18.50 18.52 -40.64
N ILE A 842 18.80 17.25 -40.37
CA ILE A 842 20.14 16.74 -40.11
C ILE A 842 20.43 15.60 -41.09
N TYR A 843 21.52 15.73 -41.83
CA TYR A 843 21.94 14.78 -42.85
C TYR A 843 23.32 14.21 -42.51
N VAL A 844 23.44 12.89 -42.45
CA VAL A 844 24.73 12.17 -42.30
C VAL A 844 25.00 11.42 -43.60
N PRO A 845 25.90 11.91 -44.48
CA PRO A 845 26.29 11.19 -45.70
C PRO A 845 26.91 9.83 -45.36
N LEU A 846 26.36 8.75 -45.91
CA LEU A 846 26.80 7.37 -45.65
C LEU A 846 27.87 6.89 -46.65
N ALA A 847 28.02 7.58 -47.78
CA ALA A 847 28.98 7.28 -48.82
C ALA A 847 30.42 7.15 -48.25
N GLY A 848 31.02 5.96 -48.39
CA GLY A 848 32.36 5.65 -47.88
C GLY A 848 32.43 5.33 -46.38
N LEU A 849 31.32 5.43 -45.63
CA LEU A 849 31.22 5.03 -44.22
C LEU A 849 30.44 3.72 -44.01
N VAL A 850 29.57 3.36 -44.96
CA VAL A 850 28.83 2.10 -45.00
C VAL A 850 29.01 1.45 -46.38
N ASP A 851 29.20 0.13 -46.43
CA ASP A 851 28.99 -0.64 -47.65
C ASP A 851 27.48 -0.72 -47.89
N LEU A 852 26.97 0.16 -48.75
CA LEU A 852 25.53 0.30 -49.01
C LEU A 852 24.94 -0.93 -49.72
N ASP A 853 25.75 -1.73 -50.43
CA ASP A 853 25.28 -2.98 -51.04
C ASP A 853 25.16 -4.07 -49.98
N ALA A 854 26.19 -4.25 -49.15
CA ALA A 854 26.15 -5.21 -48.04
C ALA A 854 25.11 -4.86 -46.98
N GLU A 855 24.89 -3.58 -46.67
CA GLU A 855 23.85 -3.15 -45.72
C GLU A 855 22.45 -3.26 -46.34
N ARG A 856 22.24 -2.93 -47.63
CA ARG A 856 20.97 -3.26 -48.31
C ARG A 856 20.68 -4.75 -48.26
N ASP A 857 21.69 -5.60 -48.44
CA ASP A 857 21.54 -7.05 -48.36
C ASP A 857 21.37 -7.58 -46.93
N ARG A 858 21.93 -6.91 -45.91
CA ARG A 858 21.65 -7.21 -44.50
C ARG A 858 20.22 -6.82 -44.14
N LEU A 859 19.77 -5.63 -44.50
CA LEU A 859 18.41 -5.15 -44.22
C LEU A 859 17.37 -6.08 -44.86
N LYS A 860 17.52 -6.46 -46.14
CA LYS A 860 16.68 -7.48 -46.79
C LYS A 860 16.62 -8.80 -45.99
N LYS A 861 17.76 -9.28 -45.47
CA LYS A 861 17.85 -10.51 -44.66
C LYS A 861 17.20 -10.35 -43.28
N GLU A 862 17.33 -9.18 -42.64
CA GLU A 862 16.66 -8.90 -41.36
C GLU A 862 15.14 -8.71 -41.52
N ILE A 863 14.69 -8.07 -42.62
CA ILE A 863 13.27 -7.95 -43.00
C ILE A 863 12.69 -9.34 -43.22
N ALA A 864 13.26 -10.14 -44.13
CA ALA A 864 12.76 -11.48 -44.44
C ALA A 864 12.71 -12.41 -43.20
N ARG A 865 13.69 -12.31 -42.29
CA ARG A 865 13.65 -13.03 -41.00
C ARG A 865 12.52 -12.53 -40.10
N SER A 866 12.31 -11.22 -40.00
CA SER A 866 11.26 -10.63 -39.16
C SER A 866 9.87 -10.98 -39.70
N GLU A 867 9.68 -10.92 -41.02
CA GLU A 867 8.48 -11.35 -41.72
C GLU A 867 8.22 -12.86 -41.55
N GLN A 868 9.26 -13.70 -41.54
CA GLN A 868 9.14 -15.13 -41.27
C GLN A 868 8.75 -15.44 -39.81
N GLU A 869 9.32 -14.72 -38.83
CA GLU A 869 8.96 -14.85 -37.41
C GLU A 869 7.52 -14.39 -37.18
N LEU A 870 7.15 -13.23 -37.75
CA LEU A 870 5.81 -12.66 -37.72
C LEU A 870 4.79 -13.61 -38.35
N ALA A 871 5.04 -14.13 -39.56
CA ALA A 871 4.14 -15.09 -40.22
C ALA A 871 4.00 -16.41 -39.46
N SER A 872 5.02 -16.83 -38.69
CA SER A 872 4.95 -18.00 -37.81
C SER A 872 4.05 -17.75 -36.60
N LEU A 873 4.21 -16.59 -35.94
CA LEU A 873 3.39 -16.19 -34.79
C LEU A 873 1.95 -15.85 -35.19
N GLN A 874 1.74 -15.22 -36.34
CA GLN A 874 0.41 -14.92 -36.87
C GLN A 874 -0.36 -16.22 -37.10
N ARG A 875 0.18 -17.19 -37.84
CA ARG A 875 -0.44 -18.53 -38.03
C ARG A 875 -0.71 -19.29 -36.73
N LYS A 876 0.02 -18.98 -35.65
CA LYS A 876 -0.17 -19.55 -34.32
C LYS A 876 -1.35 -18.90 -33.58
N LEU A 877 -1.50 -17.58 -33.70
CA LEU A 877 -2.62 -16.80 -33.15
C LEU A 877 -3.91 -16.96 -33.97
N ASP A 878 -3.82 -17.09 -35.29
CA ASP A 878 -4.94 -17.33 -36.21
C ASP A 878 -5.57 -18.73 -36.01
N ASN A 879 -4.94 -19.62 -35.23
CA ASN A 879 -5.42 -20.96 -34.94
C ASN A 879 -6.35 -20.96 -33.72
N PRO A 880 -7.68 -21.19 -33.88
CA PRO A 880 -8.63 -21.12 -32.78
C PRO A 880 -8.35 -22.16 -31.68
N ASN A 881 -7.79 -23.32 -32.03
CA ASN A 881 -7.43 -24.35 -31.05
C ASN A 881 -6.19 -23.99 -30.22
N PHE A 882 -5.35 -23.06 -30.68
CA PHE A 882 -4.28 -22.51 -29.85
C PHE A 882 -4.85 -21.45 -28.90
N VAL A 883 -5.55 -20.44 -29.42
CA VAL A 883 -6.11 -19.34 -28.61
C VAL A 883 -7.06 -19.85 -27.51
N ALA A 884 -7.89 -20.87 -27.81
CA ALA A 884 -8.83 -21.43 -26.84
C ALA A 884 -8.23 -22.45 -25.84
N ARG A 885 -6.94 -22.81 -25.95
CA ARG A 885 -6.28 -23.83 -25.09
C ARG A 885 -4.95 -23.41 -24.49
N ALA A 886 -4.30 -22.39 -25.03
CA ALA A 886 -3.09 -21.80 -24.46
C ALA A 886 -3.44 -20.99 -23.20
N PRO A 887 -2.52 -20.89 -22.22
CA PRO A 887 -2.65 -19.94 -21.13
C PRO A 887 -2.78 -18.49 -21.66
N PRO A 888 -3.69 -17.65 -21.13
CA PRO A 888 -3.91 -16.30 -21.66
C PRO A 888 -2.65 -15.42 -21.68
N ASP A 889 -1.75 -15.60 -20.70
CA ASP A 889 -0.45 -14.91 -20.65
C ASP A 889 0.49 -15.28 -21.80
N VAL A 890 0.36 -16.48 -22.37
CA VAL A 890 1.09 -16.89 -23.58
C VAL A 890 0.49 -16.23 -24.82
N VAL A 891 -0.85 -16.17 -24.91
CA VAL A 891 -1.55 -15.52 -26.04
C VAL A 891 -1.26 -14.02 -26.10
N GLU A 892 -1.36 -13.30 -24.97
CA GLU A 892 -1.04 -11.87 -24.93
C GLU A 892 0.45 -11.59 -25.17
N LYS A 893 1.35 -12.49 -24.73
CA LYS A 893 2.78 -12.38 -25.04
C LYS A 893 3.08 -12.58 -26.53
N ASP A 894 2.45 -13.56 -27.17
CA ASP A 894 2.58 -13.77 -28.62
C ASP A 894 2.01 -12.58 -29.42
N LYS A 895 0.86 -12.00 -29.01
CA LYS A 895 0.30 -10.77 -29.59
C LYS A 895 1.25 -9.58 -29.46
N ALA A 896 1.78 -9.32 -28.27
CA ALA A 896 2.72 -8.23 -28.03
C ALA A 896 4.00 -8.38 -28.87
N ARG A 897 4.47 -9.63 -29.08
CA ARG A 897 5.60 -9.94 -29.95
C ARG A 897 5.29 -9.69 -31.44
N VAL A 898 4.06 -9.95 -31.89
CA VAL A 898 3.65 -9.60 -33.27
C VAL A 898 3.69 -8.08 -33.48
N ALA A 899 3.18 -7.28 -32.53
CA ALA A 899 3.24 -5.82 -32.64
C ALA A 899 4.69 -5.28 -32.68
N GLU A 900 5.58 -5.80 -31.83
CA GLU A 900 7.02 -5.48 -31.83
C GLU A 900 7.68 -5.80 -33.20
N LEU A 901 7.36 -6.97 -33.77
CA LEU A 901 7.90 -7.39 -35.07
C LEU A 901 7.32 -6.56 -36.24
N GLN A 902 6.05 -6.16 -36.17
CA GLN A 902 5.44 -5.27 -37.17
C GLN A 902 6.14 -3.90 -37.17
N GLU A 903 6.26 -3.26 -36.00
CA GLU A 903 6.94 -1.96 -35.87
C GLU A 903 8.41 -2.02 -36.31
N ARG A 904 9.13 -3.09 -35.93
CA ARG A 904 10.50 -3.34 -36.39
C ARG A 904 10.59 -3.50 -37.91
N THR A 905 9.65 -4.23 -38.52
CA THR A 905 9.67 -4.49 -39.96
C THR A 905 9.45 -3.20 -40.75
N VAL A 906 8.51 -2.35 -40.33
CA VAL A 906 8.29 -1.01 -40.91
C VAL A 906 9.56 -0.16 -40.83
N LYS A 907 10.22 -0.10 -39.66
CA LYS A 907 11.47 0.67 -39.47
C LYS A 907 12.62 0.15 -40.35
N LEU A 908 12.73 -1.16 -40.54
CA LEU A 908 13.72 -1.75 -41.45
C LEU A 908 13.42 -1.47 -42.93
N GLN A 909 12.15 -1.47 -43.32
CA GLN A 909 11.70 -1.16 -44.69
C GLN A 909 11.91 0.33 -45.04
N ASP A 910 11.58 1.25 -44.13
CA ASP A 910 11.90 2.69 -44.25
C ASP A 910 13.42 2.91 -44.38
N HIS A 911 14.24 2.33 -43.49
CA HIS A 911 15.69 2.42 -43.62
C HIS A 911 16.21 1.85 -44.96
N LEU A 912 15.67 0.73 -45.44
CA LEU A 912 16.01 0.17 -46.76
C LEU A 912 15.65 1.13 -47.91
N GLN A 913 14.53 1.84 -47.82
CA GLN A 913 14.10 2.84 -48.79
C GLN A 913 15.00 4.08 -48.78
N ARG A 914 15.41 4.56 -47.59
CA ARG A 914 16.34 5.69 -47.42
C ARG A 914 17.74 5.46 -48.02
N ILE A 915 18.17 4.21 -48.21
CA ILE A 915 19.48 3.85 -48.80
C ILE A 915 19.38 3.24 -50.22
N ALA A 916 18.23 3.38 -50.87
CA ALA A 916 18.05 2.98 -52.26
C ALA A 916 18.84 3.90 -53.23
N PRO A 917 19.38 3.37 -54.34
CA PRO A 917 19.98 4.21 -55.39
C PRO A 917 18.91 4.99 -56.16
N GLU A 918 19.23 6.21 -56.57
CA GLU A 918 18.42 6.94 -57.55
C GLU A 918 18.47 6.22 -58.92
N PRO A 919 17.38 6.28 -59.71
CA PRO A 919 17.35 5.67 -61.04
C PRO A 919 18.34 6.40 -61.99
N PRO A 920 19.03 5.68 -62.88
CA PRO A 920 19.95 6.31 -63.83
C PRO A 920 19.19 7.23 -64.79
N MET A 921 19.72 8.45 -64.98
CA MET A 921 19.27 9.40 -65.99
C MET A 921 19.29 8.76 -67.39
N SER A 922 18.22 8.95 -68.15
CA SER A 922 18.11 8.41 -69.51
C SER A 922 19.07 9.13 -70.47
N GLU A 923 20.03 8.41 -71.02
CA GLU A 923 20.89 8.92 -72.09
C GLU A 923 20.05 9.31 -73.33
N THR A 924 20.35 10.48 -73.89
CA THR A 924 19.97 10.86 -75.26
C THR A 924 21.21 11.38 -75.99
N PRO A 925 21.35 11.13 -77.30
CA PRO A 925 22.67 11.01 -77.92
C PRO A 925 23.35 12.33 -78.28
N SER A 926 24.69 12.32 -78.26
CA SER A 926 25.54 13.44 -78.65
C SER A 926 25.36 13.86 -80.12
N PRO A 927 25.35 15.17 -80.43
CA PRO A 927 25.46 15.67 -81.81
C PRO A 927 26.91 15.65 -82.32
N LEU A 928 27.06 15.60 -83.65
CA LEU A 928 28.34 15.79 -84.35
C LEU A 928 28.67 17.29 -84.52
N PRO A 929 29.96 17.67 -84.66
CA PRO A 929 30.37 19.07 -84.65
C PRO A 929 30.42 19.71 -86.06
N GLY A 930 30.12 21.01 -86.14
CA GLY A 930 30.55 21.85 -87.27
C GLY A 930 29.73 23.13 -87.48
N SER A 931 30.41 24.29 -87.40
CA SER A 931 30.04 25.61 -87.97
C SER A 931 28.72 26.28 -87.51
N THR A 932 28.56 27.62 -87.48
CA THR A 932 29.49 28.78 -87.38
C THR A 932 28.69 30.01 -86.94
N GLU A 933 29.34 30.93 -86.22
CA GLU A 933 29.07 32.38 -86.21
C GLU A 933 27.73 32.98 -85.68
N SER A 934 27.87 34.23 -85.25
CA SER A 934 26.90 35.34 -85.22
C SER A 934 25.58 35.27 -84.42
N GLU A 935 25.56 36.10 -83.36
CA GLU A 935 24.54 37.14 -83.09
C GLU A 935 23.13 36.78 -82.56
N ALA A 936 22.49 37.81 -82.00
CA ALA A 936 21.20 37.89 -81.31
C ALA A 936 20.38 39.04 -81.98
N PRO A 937 19.17 39.51 -81.51
CA PRO A 937 18.46 39.25 -80.25
C PRO A 937 16.91 39.12 -80.40
N GLU A 938 16.19 39.38 -79.30
CA GLU A 938 14.81 39.93 -79.19
C GLU A 938 13.55 39.19 -79.74
N ALA A 939 12.81 38.61 -78.78
CA ALA A 939 11.46 39.02 -78.33
C ALA A 939 10.19 38.93 -79.23
N SER A 940 9.03 38.91 -78.55
CA SER A 940 7.61 38.88 -79.04
C SER A 940 7.17 37.55 -79.69
N GLU A 941 6.27 36.75 -79.08
CA GLU A 941 4.79 36.87 -78.92
C GLU A 941 3.98 36.18 -80.06
N SER A 942 3.24 35.11 -79.72
CA SER A 942 1.98 34.68 -80.39
C SER A 942 1.28 33.53 -79.62
N PRO A 943 -0.04 33.28 -79.82
CA PRO A 943 -0.90 32.74 -78.73
C PRO A 943 -1.76 31.48 -79.05
N ALA A 944 -2.45 31.01 -78.00
CA ALA A 944 -3.62 30.11 -77.99
C ALA A 944 -3.41 28.63 -78.41
N PRO A 945 -4.23 27.70 -77.89
CA PRO A 945 -5.57 27.44 -78.46
C PRO A 945 -6.72 27.29 -77.43
N GLU A 946 -7.96 27.13 -77.92
CA GLU A 946 -9.20 27.15 -77.14
C GLU A 946 -9.83 25.77 -76.79
N THR A 947 -10.28 25.66 -75.54
CA THR A 947 -11.52 25.04 -75.02
C THR A 947 -12.02 23.64 -75.43
N ALA A 948 -12.27 22.81 -74.41
CA ALA A 948 -13.62 22.31 -74.05
C ALA A 948 -13.63 21.92 -72.54
N GLN A 949 -14.14 22.76 -71.64
CA GLN A 949 -15.45 22.64 -70.95
C GLN A 949 -15.67 21.29 -70.22
N VAL A 950 -16.10 21.25 -68.94
CA VAL A 950 -17.17 22.04 -68.29
C VAL A 950 -16.75 22.70 -66.95
N LYS A 951 -17.46 23.78 -66.54
CA LYS A 951 -17.25 24.59 -65.31
C LYS A 951 -17.89 23.92 -64.07
N VAL A 952 -17.32 23.93 -62.84
CA VAL A 952 -16.69 24.97 -61.98
C VAL A 952 -17.67 25.79 -61.14
N ALA A 953 -17.56 25.63 -59.81
CA ALA A 953 -17.78 26.61 -58.74
C ALA A 953 -17.24 26.03 -57.40
N THR A 954 -16.44 26.69 -56.55
CA THR A 954 -15.52 27.84 -56.73
C THR A 954 -14.48 27.82 -55.59
N GLU A 955 -13.25 28.27 -55.86
CA GLU A 955 -12.16 28.51 -54.86
C GLU A 955 -12.40 29.85 -54.08
N PRO A 956 -11.50 30.42 -53.21
CA PRO A 956 -10.10 30.03 -52.92
C PRO A 956 -9.48 30.27 -51.51
N ARG A 957 -8.25 29.73 -51.39
CA ARG A 957 -7.04 30.30 -50.73
C ARG A 957 -6.95 30.55 -49.20
N ALA A 958 -5.96 29.82 -48.66
CA ALA A 958 -4.74 30.31 -47.99
C ALA A 958 -4.74 30.61 -46.48
N PRO A 959 -3.56 30.50 -45.79
CA PRO A 959 -3.50 30.35 -44.34
C PRO A 959 -2.85 31.53 -43.59
N LYS A 960 -3.26 31.67 -42.32
CA LYS A 960 -2.70 32.42 -41.17
C LYS A 960 -3.83 32.53 -40.13
N ASP A 961 -3.63 32.68 -38.84
CA ASP A 961 -2.52 32.46 -37.90
C ASP A 961 -3.19 32.44 -36.49
N GLU A 962 -2.47 32.20 -35.39
CA GLU A 962 -3.02 32.25 -34.02
C GLU A 962 -4.11 31.18 -33.71
N GLY A 963 -4.34 30.72 -32.48
CA GLY A 963 -3.74 31.07 -31.19
C GLY A 963 -4.75 30.90 -30.06
N VAL A 964 -5.24 29.67 -29.82
CA VAL A 964 -6.35 29.42 -28.87
C VAL A 964 -5.99 29.87 -27.45
N ASN A 965 -6.74 30.84 -26.95
CA ASN A 965 -6.50 31.49 -25.67
C ASN A 965 -7.21 30.74 -24.52
N LEU A 966 -6.49 29.78 -23.92
CA LEU A 966 -6.91 29.02 -22.73
C LEU A 966 -7.28 29.89 -21.50
N GLY A 967 -7.02 31.20 -21.53
CA GLY A 967 -7.39 32.14 -20.47
C GLY A 967 -8.87 32.56 -20.43
N GLN A 968 -9.71 32.11 -21.37
CA GLN A 968 -11.15 32.43 -21.36
C GLN A 968 -12.06 31.25 -20.98
N GLU A 969 -11.71 30.01 -21.33
CA GLU A 969 -12.51 28.82 -20.94
C GLU A 969 -12.50 28.62 -19.42
N LEU A 970 -11.32 28.73 -18.79
CA LEU A 970 -11.16 28.69 -17.32
C LEU A 970 -11.90 29.80 -16.56
N LYS A 971 -12.50 30.78 -17.23
CA LYS A 971 -13.31 31.83 -16.60
C LYS A 971 -14.80 31.54 -16.60
N GLY A 972 -15.29 30.68 -17.49
CA GLY A 972 -16.68 30.20 -17.49
C GLY A 972 -16.95 29.24 -16.33
N GLU A 973 -16.01 28.34 -16.04
CA GLU A 973 -16.17 27.31 -15.01
C GLU A 973 -16.10 27.88 -13.58
N ILE A 974 -15.27 28.92 -13.35
CA ILE A 974 -15.12 29.55 -12.03
C ILE A 974 -16.31 30.46 -11.66
N GLU A 975 -17.04 31.01 -12.63
CA GLU A 975 -18.23 31.84 -12.38
C GLU A 975 -19.52 31.01 -12.18
N ALA A 976 -19.43 29.67 -12.22
CA ALA A 976 -20.54 28.75 -11.99
C ALA A 976 -20.63 28.18 -10.55
N GLU A 977 -19.54 28.16 -9.76
CA GLU A 977 -19.52 27.52 -8.43
C GLU A 977 -20.08 28.36 -7.26
N GLU A 978 -20.37 29.66 -7.45
CA GLU A 978 -20.86 30.55 -6.37
C GLU A 978 -22.41 30.67 -6.25
N ALA A 979 -23.20 29.72 -6.79
CA ALA A 979 -24.68 29.79 -6.78
C ALA A 979 -25.40 28.49 -6.34
N SER A 980 -26.16 28.57 -5.23
CA SER A 980 -26.97 27.51 -4.57
C SER A 980 -26.17 26.30 -4.05
N GLN A 981 -26.32 25.77 -2.82
CA GLN A 981 -27.31 25.84 -1.72
C GLN A 981 -28.66 25.11 -1.93
N ALA A 982 -28.71 23.91 -1.33
CA ALA A 982 -29.87 23.12 -0.91
C ALA A 982 -30.69 22.41 -2.03
N PRO A 983 -31.25 21.22 -1.74
CA PRO A 983 -31.75 20.32 -2.78
C PRO A 983 -33.14 20.69 -3.29
N GLN A 984 -33.38 20.41 -4.57
CA GLN A 984 -34.71 20.39 -5.19
C GLN A 984 -34.99 19.00 -5.78
N ALA A 985 -36.26 18.66 -5.92
CA ALA A 985 -36.68 17.45 -6.63
C ALA A 985 -36.36 17.56 -8.14
N ALA A 986 -36.42 16.43 -8.86
CA ALA A 986 -36.22 16.42 -10.30
C ALA A 986 -37.20 17.37 -11.01
N ASP A 987 -36.74 17.97 -12.11
CA ASP A 987 -37.57 18.84 -12.95
C ASP A 987 -38.79 18.04 -13.48
N PRO A 988 -40.04 18.49 -13.24
CA PRO A 988 -41.23 17.80 -13.75
C PRO A 988 -41.23 17.58 -15.26
N VAL A 989 -40.56 18.44 -16.05
CA VAL A 989 -40.42 18.28 -17.50
C VAL A 989 -39.52 17.09 -17.84
N VAL A 990 -38.49 16.83 -17.02
CA VAL A 990 -37.59 15.66 -17.16
C VAL A 990 -38.30 14.39 -16.67
N GLU A 991 -39.10 14.45 -15.60
CA GLU A 991 -39.90 13.32 -15.14
C GLU A 991 -41.01 12.96 -16.14
N GLU A 992 -41.67 13.94 -16.77
CA GLU A 992 -42.62 13.71 -17.86
C GLU A 992 -41.94 13.14 -19.12
N ALA A 993 -40.73 13.59 -19.45
CA ALA A 993 -39.94 13.04 -20.56
C ALA A 993 -39.50 11.58 -20.31
N LEU A 994 -39.06 11.26 -19.08
CA LEU A 994 -38.70 9.89 -18.69
C LEU A 994 -39.91 8.95 -18.71
N ASN A 995 -41.09 9.41 -18.29
CA ASN A 995 -42.31 8.62 -18.38
C ASN A 995 -42.74 8.41 -19.86
N LYS A 996 -42.64 9.43 -20.72
CA LYS A 996 -42.88 9.28 -22.17
C LYS A 996 -41.90 8.32 -22.85
N LEU A 997 -40.63 8.30 -22.43
CA LEU A 997 -39.64 7.31 -22.87
C LEU A 997 -40.00 5.88 -22.40
N ARG A 998 -40.53 5.72 -21.18
CA ARG A 998 -40.96 4.42 -20.63
C ARG A 998 -42.25 3.89 -21.25
N GLU A 999 -43.17 4.75 -21.68
CA GLU A 999 -44.42 4.35 -22.36
C GLU A 999 -44.26 4.15 -23.88
N GLY A 1000 -43.18 4.68 -24.49
CA GLY A 1000 -43.01 4.75 -25.94
C GLY A 1000 -42.60 3.45 -26.66
N THR A 1001 -42.04 2.47 -25.95
CA THR A 1001 -41.31 1.34 -26.56
C THR A 1001 -42.10 0.02 -26.57
N LYS A 1002 -43.18 -0.01 -27.36
CA LYS A 1002 -43.85 -1.27 -27.74
C LYS A 1002 -43.08 -2.10 -28.78
N GLU A 1003 -42.11 -1.49 -29.42
CA GLU A 1003 -41.07 -2.13 -30.23
C GLU A 1003 -39.72 -1.75 -29.60
N GLY A 1004 -38.75 -2.67 -29.61
CA GLY A 1004 -37.60 -2.63 -28.70
C GLY A 1004 -36.58 -1.53 -28.99
N LEU A 1005 -35.95 -1.02 -27.94
CA LEU A 1005 -34.76 -0.16 -28.01
C LEU A 1005 -33.59 -0.91 -28.65
N SER A 1006 -32.73 -0.20 -29.39
CA SER A 1006 -31.50 -0.79 -29.91
C SER A 1006 -30.40 -0.84 -28.83
N PRO A 1007 -29.34 -1.65 -29.05
CA PRO A 1007 -28.16 -1.63 -28.19
C PRO A 1007 -27.52 -0.23 -28.00
N ALA A 1008 -27.64 0.66 -28.99
CA ALA A 1008 -27.15 2.03 -28.88
C ALA A 1008 -28.03 2.88 -27.97
N ASP A 1009 -29.36 2.78 -28.09
CA ASP A 1009 -30.29 3.53 -27.24
C ASP A 1009 -30.18 3.09 -25.78
N HIS A 1010 -30.00 1.78 -25.53
CA HIS A 1010 -29.69 1.23 -24.21
C HIS A 1010 -28.34 1.74 -23.66
N HIS A 1011 -27.31 1.84 -24.50
CA HIS A 1011 -26.02 2.43 -24.08
C HIS A 1011 -26.19 3.90 -23.67
N ASP A 1012 -26.90 4.70 -24.46
CA ASP A 1012 -27.02 6.14 -24.24
C ASP A 1012 -27.99 6.48 -23.09
N LEU A 1013 -29.02 5.65 -22.84
CA LEU A 1013 -29.75 5.65 -21.56
C LEU A 1013 -28.81 5.34 -20.38
N GLY A 1014 -27.89 4.39 -20.55
CA GLY A 1014 -26.86 4.08 -19.55
C GLY A 1014 -25.99 5.31 -19.21
N VAL A 1015 -25.53 6.04 -20.23
CA VAL A 1015 -24.76 7.28 -20.06
C VAL A 1015 -25.59 8.36 -19.35
N ALA A 1016 -26.85 8.53 -19.72
CA ALA A 1016 -27.76 9.49 -19.08
C ALA A 1016 -28.03 9.16 -17.60
N TYR A 1017 -28.32 7.91 -17.26
CA TYR A 1017 -28.49 7.52 -15.86
C TYR A 1017 -27.20 7.66 -15.05
N MET A 1018 -26.01 7.41 -15.64
CA MET A 1018 -24.72 7.65 -14.98
C MET A 1018 -24.49 9.14 -14.66
N SER A 1019 -24.79 10.06 -15.59
CA SER A 1019 -24.62 11.50 -15.33
C SER A 1019 -25.60 12.05 -14.29
N MET A 1020 -26.75 11.40 -14.13
CA MET A 1020 -27.74 11.67 -13.07
C MET A 1020 -27.46 10.93 -11.75
N GLY A 1021 -26.37 10.15 -11.66
CA GLY A 1021 -25.99 9.40 -10.45
C GLY A 1021 -26.80 8.13 -10.16
N LEU A 1022 -27.67 7.71 -11.08
CA LEU A 1022 -28.53 6.52 -10.97
C LEU A 1022 -27.78 5.25 -11.45
N VAL A 1023 -26.69 4.93 -10.76
CA VAL A 1023 -25.69 3.93 -11.19
C VAL A 1023 -26.29 2.55 -11.47
N ASP A 1024 -27.23 2.07 -10.65
CA ASP A 1024 -27.82 0.73 -10.81
C ASP A 1024 -28.75 0.63 -12.04
N ASP A 1025 -29.43 1.72 -12.41
CA ASP A 1025 -30.22 1.80 -13.63
C ASP A 1025 -29.33 1.96 -14.86
N ALA A 1026 -28.26 2.77 -14.75
CA ALA A 1026 -27.25 2.88 -15.79
C ALA A 1026 -26.62 1.52 -16.12
N MET A 1027 -26.23 0.75 -15.09
CA MET A 1027 -25.67 -0.60 -15.24
C MET A 1027 -26.66 -1.54 -15.94
N ARG A 1028 -27.94 -1.52 -15.58
CA ARG A 1028 -28.98 -2.35 -16.23
C ARG A 1028 -29.10 -2.06 -17.73
N GLU A 1029 -29.06 -0.79 -18.13
CA GLU A 1029 -29.15 -0.41 -19.54
C GLU A 1029 -27.83 -0.71 -20.29
N PHE A 1030 -26.66 -0.47 -19.69
CA PHE A 1030 -25.36 -0.87 -20.27
C PHE A 1030 -25.19 -2.37 -20.45
N ASP A 1031 -25.81 -3.21 -19.61
CA ASP A 1031 -25.76 -4.67 -19.78
C ASP A 1031 -26.77 -5.14 -20.84
N ARG A 1032 -27.97 -4.53 -20.93
CA ARG A 1032 -28.90 -4.74 -22.06
C ARG A 1032 -28.26 -4.38 -23.41
N ALA A 1033 -27.46 -3.32 -23.46
CA ALA A 1033 -26.68 -2.94 -24.64
C ALA A 1033 -25.67 -4.02 -25.09
N LYS A 1034 -25.20 -4.89 -24.19
CA LYS A 1034 -24.24 -5.98 -24.53
C LYS A 1034 -24.93 -7.25 -25.02
N GLU A 1035 -26.15 -7.53 -24.59
CA GLU A 1035 -26.85 -8.78 -24.92
C GLU A 1035 -27.31 -8.84 -26.38
N GLY A 1036 -27.49 -7.70 -27.06
CA GLY A 1036 -28.03 -7.63 -28.42
C GLY A 1036 -27.03 -7.75 -29.58
N GLY A 1037 -25.83 -8.35 -29.38
CA GLY A 1037 -24.67 -8.02 -30.22
C GLY A 1037 -23.68 -9.12 -30.67
N ASP A 1038 -24.11 -10.34 -31.04
CA ASP A 1038 -23.44 -11.13 -32.10
C ASP A 1038 -24.35 -12.20 -32.71
N THR A 1039 -24.52 -12.20 -34.03
CA THR A 1039 -25.21 -13.26 -34.79
C THR A 1039 -24.58 -13.47 -36.16
N ARG A 1040 -23.92 -14.63 -36.36
CA ARG A 1040 -23.67 -15.22 -37.68
C ARG A 1040 -24.03 -16.70 -37.67
N GLU A 1041 -24.72 -17.12 -38.72
CA GLU A 1041 -25.51 -18.34 -38.76
C GLU A 1041 -24.72 -19.58 -39.21
N ALA A 1042 -25.27 -20.76 -38.90
CA ALA A 1042 -24.97 -22.03 -39.56
C ALA A 1042 -26.30 -22.80 -39.80
N PRO A 1043 -26.46 -23.53 -40.92
CA PRO A 1043 -27.79 -23.85 -41.46
C PRO A 1043 -28.48 -25.11 -40.89
N GLU A 1044 -29.74 -25.28 -41.31
CA GLU A 1044 -30.71 -26.32 -40.92
C GLU A 1044 -30.26 -27.77 -41.23
N GLY A 1045 -30.85 -28.77 -40.54
CA GLY A 1045 -30.40 -30.17 -40.71
C GLY A 1045 -31.21 -31.33 -40.10
N SER A 1046 -32.54 -31.29 -40.12
CA SER A 1046 -33.45 -32.44 -39.82
C SER A 1046 -33.42 -33.04 -38.40
N ALA A 1047 -34.30 -34.01 -38.12
CA ALA A 1047 -34.52 -34.58 -36.79
C ALA A 1047 -34.81 -36.10 -36.86
N GLU A 1048 -34.50 -36.84 -35.79
CA GLU A 1048 -35.35 -37.98 -35.40
C GLU A 1048 -35.23 -38.40 -33.91
N ARG A 1049 -36.03 -39.38 -33.51
CA ARG A 1049 -36.12 -39.97 -32.16
C ARG A 1049 -35.00 -41.04 -31.96
N VAL A 1050 -34.72 -41.63 -30.79
CA VAL A 1050 -35.53 -42.67 -30.11
C VAL A 1050 -35.09 -42.93 -28.65
N LYS A 1051 -36.08 -43.41 -27.88
CA LYS A 1051 -36.19 -43.75 -26.44
C LYS A 1051 -35.21 -44.80 -25.85
N LYS A 1052 -35.00 -44.69 -24.51
CA LYS A 1052 -34.78 -45.74 -23.46
C LYS A 1052 -33.49 -46.61 -23.53
N ALA A 1053 -32.57 -46.62 -22.55
CA ALA A 1053 -32.65 -47.08 -21.14
C ALA A 1053 -32.88 -48.61 -20.95
N PRO A 1054 -32.39 -49.30 -19.87
CA PRO A 1054 -31.42 -48.95 -18.80
C PRO A 1054 -30.46 -50.14 -18.41
N ALA A 1055 -29.93 -50.14 -17.16
CA ALA A 1055 -29.38 -51.28 -16.39
C ALA A 1055 -27.90 -51.70 -16.66
N LYS A 1056 -27.14 -52.34 -15.75
CA LYS A 1056 -27.38 -52.77 -14.34
C LYS A 1056 -26.08 -52.85 -13.52
N LYS A 1057 -26.22 -53.03 -12.20
CA LYS A 1057 -25.16 -53.27 -11.18
C LYS A 1057 -24.24 -54.46 -11.52
N ALA A 1058 -22.97 -54.40 -11.08
CA ALA A 1058 -22.31 -55.47 -10.32
C ALA A 1058 -21.03 -54.98 -9.59
N SER A 1059 -20.65 -55.67 -8.51
CA SER A 1059 -19.50 -55.34 -7.64
C SER A 1059 -18.60 -56.56 -7.42
N ALA A 1060 -17.29 -56.36 -7.22
CA ALA A 1060 -16.42 -57.38 -6.62
C ALA A 1060 -15.27 -56.78 -5.78
N LYS A 1061 -15.06 -57.33 -4.58
CA LYS A 1061 -13.85 -57.13 -3.75
C LYS A 1061 -12.88 -58.28 -3.98
N LYS A 1062 -11.56 -58.04 -3.93
CA LYS A 1062 -10.60 -58.97 -3.28
C LYS A 1062 -9.18 -58.39 -3.11
N ALA A 1063 -8.49 -58.93 -2.12
CA ALA A 1063 -7.07 -58.85 -1.79
C ALA A 1063 -6.74 -60.12 -0.96
N PRO A 1064 -5.53 -60.32 -0.40
CA PRO A 1064 -4.16 -59.93 -0.79
C PRO A 1064 -3.23 -61.17 -0.96
N ALA A 1065 -1.96 -61.00 -1.37
CA ALA A 1065 -0.89 -62.01 -1.11
C ALA A 1065 0.55 -61.44 -1.21
N LYS A 1066 1.50 -62.13 -0.57
CA LYS A 1066 2.96 -61.83 -0.56
C LYS A 1066 3.73 -62.79 -1.48
N LYS A 1067 4.91 -62.38 -1.99
CA LYS A 1067 6.17 -63.17 -1.92
C LYS A 1067 7.42 -62.41 -2.43
N ALA A 1068 8.54 -62.68 -1.77
CA ALA A 1068 9.92 -62.62 -2.28
C ALA A 1068 10.52 -64.06 -2.12
N PRO A 1069 11.79 -64.43 -2.45
CA PRO A 1069 13.02 -63.80 -1.91
C PRO A 1069 14.32 -63.95 -2.77
N ALA A 1070 15.48 -63.73 -2.13
CA ALA A 1070 16.82 -64.30 -2.41
C ALA A 1070 17.71 -63.66 -3.51
N LYS A 1071 19.06 -63.67 -3.45
CA LYS A 1071 20.06 -63.93 -2.38
C LYS A 1071 21.47 -63.52 -2.87
N LYS A 1072 22.35 -62.99 -2.02
CA LYS A 1072 23.81 -63.36 -1.96
C LYS A 1072 24.53 -62.74 -0.75
N ALA A 1073 25.40 -63.55 -0.11
CA ALA A 1073 26.25 -63.28 1.07
C ALA A 1073 27.08 -64.58 1.37
N PRO A 1074 27.94 -64.68 2.40
CA PRO A 1074 29.12 -63.84 2.70
C PRO A 1074 30.38 -64.67 3.10
N ALA A 1075 31.53 -64.01 3.28
CA ALA A 1075 32.71 -64.52 4.02
C ALA A 1075 33.56 -63.31 4.52
N LYS A 1076 34.30 -63.34 5.64
CA LYS A 1076 34.61 -64.40 6.63
C LYS A 1076 34.80 -63.78 8.05
N LYS A 1077 34.77 -64.60 9.11
CA LYS A 1077 35.10 -64.25 10.52
C LYS A 1077 36.63 -64.46 10.77
N ALA A 1078 37.28 -64.33 11.93
CA ALA A 1078 36.95 -64.49 13.37
C ALA A 1078 38.14 -63.98 14.25
N ALA A 1079 38.14 -63.86 15.60
CA ALA A 1079 37.13 -63.61 16.66
C ALA A 1079 37.85 -63.55 18.05
N ALA A 1080 37.09 -63.62 19.16
CA ALA A 1080 37.47 -64.05 20.54
C ALA A 1080 37.94 -63.01 21.60
N LYS A 1081 37.92 -63.46 22.87
CA LYS A 1081 37.97 -62.66 24.12
C LYS A 1081 39.28 -62.89 24.91
N LYS A 1082 39.80 -61.85 25.61
CA LYS A 1082 40.11 -61.80 27.07
C LYS A 1082 41.04 -60.62 27.43
N ALA A 1083 41.02 -60.21 28.71
CA ALA A 1083 42.09 -59.43 29.36
C ALA A 1083 43.07 -60.40 30.07
N PRO A 1084 44.33 -60.00 30.41
CA PRO A 1084 44.58 -59.15 31.58
C PRO A 1084 45.76 -58.14 31.41
N ALA A 1085 46.18 -57.51 32.51
CA ALA A 1085 47.12 -56.38 32.55
C ALA A 1085 48.60 -56.72 32.85
N LYS A 1086 49.54 -55.84 32.44
CA LYS A 1086 50.66 -55.28 33.27
C LYS A 1086 51.68 -54.45 32.47
N LYS A 1087 52.03 -53.25 32.98
CA LYS A 1087 53.33 -52.52 32.87
C LYS A 1087 53.83 -52.17 31.44
N ALA A 1088 54.85 -51.33 31.21
CA ALA A 1088 55.34 -50.05 31.79
C ALA A 1088 56.40 -49.48 30.79
N ALA A 1089 57.02 -48.29 30.89
CA ALA A 1089 57.02 -47.22 31.89
C ALA A 1089 57.37 -45.85 31.24
N GLY A 1090 57.11 -44.73 31.93
CA GLY A 1090 57.60 -43.40 31.55
C GLY A 1090 57.34 -42.36 32.65
N LYS A 1091 58.38 -41.88 33.34
CA LYS A 1091 58.26 -41.02 34.55
C LYS A 1091 59.20 -39.82 34.53
N LYS A 1092 58.65 -38.66 34.88
CA LYS A 1092 59.13 -37.67 35.90
C LYS A 1092 57.85 -36.88 36.29
N ARG A 1093 57.15 -37.11 37.42
CA ARG A 1093 57.46 -36.86 38.86
C ARG A 1093 58.03 -35.45 39.09
N ALA A 1094 57.54 -34.62 40.03
CA ALA A 1094 56.41 -34.68 40.98
C ALA A 1094 56.05 -33.21 41.41
N ALA A 1095 55.18 -32.82 42.37
CA ALA A 1095 54.35 -33.43 43.43
C ALA A 1095 53.26 -32.37 43.87
N LYS A 1096 52.30 -32.50 44.80
CA LYS A 1096 51.70 -33.60 45.63
C LYS A 1096 50.37 -33.05 46.23
N LYS A 1097 49.28 -33.86 46.26
CA LYS A 1097 48.11 -33.86 47.20
C LYS A 1097 47.32 -32.55 47.48
N ALA A 1098 45.97 -32.41 47.42
CA ALA A 1098 44.79 -33.30 47.52
C ALA A 1098 44.43 -33.80 48.95
N PRO A 1099 43.16 -34.17 49.29
CA PRO A 1099 41.84 -33.66 48.85
C PRO A 1099 40.68 -33.69 49.92
N ALA A 1100 39.44 -33.35 49.51
CA ALA A 1100 38.17 -34.09 49.74
C ALA A 1100 37.10 -33.70 50.83
N LYS A 1101 35.84 -33.66 50.34
CA LYS A 1101 34.55 -34.20 50.89
C LYS A 1101 33.72 -33.51 52.02
N LYS A 1102 32.52 -33.06 51.60
CA LYS A 1102 31.14 -33.33 52.13
C LYS A 1102 30.63 -32.75 53.48
N ALA A 1103 29.29 -32.58 53.50
CA ALA A 1103 28.33 -32.77 54.61
C ALA A 1103 27.71 -31.55 55.36
N SER A 1104 26.68 -30.95 54.73
CA SER A 1104 25.32 -30.73 55.28
C SER A 1104 25.03 -30.44 56.78
N ALA A 1105 24.53 -29.22 57.02
CA ALA A 1105 23.21 -28.89 57.63
C ALA A 1105 22.96 -28.84 59.16
N LYS A 1106 21.94 -28.01 59.51
CA LYS A 1106 21.24 -27.75 60.80
C LYS A 1106 21.99 -26.89 61.86
N LYS A 1107 21.31 -26.26 62.85
CA LYS A 1107 20.04 -25.47 62.90
C LYS A 1107 19.87 -24.87 64.33
N ALA A 1108 19.40 -23.61 64.46
CA ALA A 1108 18.81 -23.01 65.69
C ALA A 1108 19.70 -22.85 66.96
N ALA A 1109 19.33 -22.14 68.04
CA ALA A 1109 18.63 -20.84 68.17
C ALA A 1109 18.63 -20.31 69.64
N GLY A 1110 18.75 -18.97 69.83
CA GLY A 1110 18.39 -18.26 71.07
C GLY A 1110 19.45 -18.22 72.21
N LYS A 1111 19.28 -17.45 73.30
CA LYS A 1111 18.25 -16.43 73.66
C LYS A 1111 18.70 -15.62 74.92
N LYS A 1112 18.06 -14.45 75.19
CA LYS A 1112 18.06 -13.65 76.46
C LYS A 1112 19.32 -12.80 76.79
N THR A 1113 19.30 -11.71 77.59
CA THR A 1113 18.33 -10.61 77.91
C THR A 1113 18.99 -9.53 78.80
N ALA A 1114 18.75 -8.22 78.56
CA ALA A 1114 18.71 -7.06 79.52
C ALA A 1114 18.84 -5.73 78.74
N ALA A 1115 18.26 -4.57 79.10
CA ALA A 1115 17.19 -4.22 80.04
C ALA A 1115 16.46 -2.89 79.67
N LYS A 1116 15.20 -2.75 80.14
CA LYS A 1116 14.44 -1.55 80.66
C LYS A 1116 15.07 -0.13 80.52
N LYS A 1117 14.35 1.01 80.41
CA LYS A 1117 12.92 1.45 80.33
C LYS A 1117 12.90 3.00 80.03
N ALA A 1118 11.80 3.73 79.80
CA ALA A 1118 10.59 3.54 78.97
C ALA A 1118 9.58 4.74 79.05
N ALA A 1119 9.23 5.35 77.90
CA ALA A 1119 7.91 5.99 77.61
C ALA A 1119 7.56 7.34 78.35
N VAL A 1120 6.52 8.13 78.02
CA VAL A 1120 5.06 7.84 77.94
C VAL A 1120 4.21 9.04 77.36
N LYS A 1121 3.18 8.78 76.49
CA LYS A 1121 1.97 9.63 76.12
C LYS A 1121 2.21 10.96 75.34
N LYS A 1122 1.27 11.60 74.59
CA LYS A 1122 -0.08 11.24 74.02
C LYS A 1122 -0.44 12.17 72.83
N ALA A 1123 -1.45 11.81 72.01
CA ALA A 1123 -2.10 12.67 70.98
C ALA A 1123 -3.29 13.49 71.58
N PRO A 1124 -3.94 14.45 70.86
CA PRO A 1124 -4.97 14.09 69.84
C PRO A 1124 -5.34 15.14 68.72
N ALA A 1125 -6.03 14.67 67.65
CA ALA A 1125 -7.21 15.32 66.98
C ALA A 1125 -7.07 16.72 66.28
N LYS A 1126 -7.97 17.21 65.39
CA LYS A 1126 -9.15 16.64 64.66
C LYS A 1126 -9.46 17.43 63.35
N LYS A 1127 -10.40 16.86 62.57
CA LYS A 1127 -11.06 17.35 61.33
C LYS A 1127 -11.65 18.77 61.36
N ALA A 1128 -12.00 19.24 60.13
CA ALA A 1128 -13.15 20.08 59.72
C ALA A 1128 -12.88 21.57 59.42
N SER A 1129 -13.69 22.30 58.61
CA SER A 1129 -14.39 22.05 57.32
C SER A 1129 -15.18 23.32 56.91
N ALA A 1130 -15.67 23.39 55.65
CA ALA A 1130 -16.77 24.28 55.20
C ALA A 1130 -16.43 25.81 55.11
N LYS A 1131 -17.15 26.68 54.35
CA LYS A 1131 -18.18 26.55 53.29
C LYS A 1131 -18.36 27.90 52.54
N LYS A 1132 -18.79 27.84 51.27
CA LYS A 1132 -19.51 28.88 50.47
C LYS A 1132 -18.82 30.26 50.27
N ALA A 1133 -18.75 30.92 49.10
CA ALA A 1133 -19.54 31.00 47.85
C ALA A 1133 -20.52 32.20 47.75
N ALA A 1134 -20.10 33.24 47.01
CA ALA A 1134 -20.87 34.27 46.29
C ALA A 1134 -19.87 35.11 45.45
N GLY A 1135 -20.16 35.69 44.29
CA GLY A 1135 -21.24 35.51 43.30
C GLY A 1135 -20.63 35.65 41.88
N LYS A 1136 -21.10 34.96 40.83
CA LYS A 1136 -22.34 35.13 40.05
C LYS A 1136 -22.40 36.43 39.21
N LYS A 1137 -22.52 36.24 37.89
CA LYS A 1137 -23.07 37.14 36.84
C LYS A 1137 -22.18 38.32 36.36
N THR A 1138 -22.22 38.77 35.09
CA THR A 1138 -22.96 38.28 33.90
C THR A 1138 -22.22 38.54 32.57
N ALA A 1139 -22.76 37.99 31.49
CA ALA A 1139 -22.56 38.37 30.08
C ALA A 1139 -22.73 39.92 29.85
N ALA A 1140 -22.38 40.52 28.70
CA ALA A 1140 -22.53 39.95 27.35
C ALA A 1140 -21.85 40.74 26.21
N LYS A 1141 -21.80 40.06 25.05
CA LYS A 1141 -22.05 40.60 23.68
C LYS A 1141 -21.20 41.75 23.13
N LYS A 1142 -20.74 41.49 21.90
CA LYS A 1142 -20.57 42.43 20.76
C LYS A 1142 -19.45 43.47 20.88
N ALA A 1143 -18.88 43.94 19.77
CA ALA A 1143 -18.78 43.37 18.42
C ALA A 1143 -17.75 44.16 17.60
N ALA A 1144 -17.25 43.54 16.53
CA ALA A 1144 -16.75 44.21 15.33
C ALA A 1144 -15.50 45.09 15.48
N ALA A 1145 -14.84 45.50 14.40
CA ALA A 1145 -14.52 44.82 13.14
C ALA A 1145 -13.53 45.70 12.36
N LYS A 1146 -12.80 45.11 11.40
CA LYS A 1146 -11.99 45.84 10.39
C LYS A 1146 -10.80 46.60 11.02
N LYS A 1147 -9.71 46.91 10.30
CA LYS A 1147 -9.18 46.49 8.98
C LYS A 1147 -7.68 46.91 8.94
N THR A 1148 -6.88 46.31 8.05
CA THR A 1148 -5.77 46.92 7.24
C THR A 1148 -4.70 47.81 7.94
N THR A 1149 -3.39 47.79 7.61
CA THR A 1149 -2.61 47.11 6.55
C THR A 1149 -1.10 47.23 6.81
N ARG A 1150 -0.31 46.42 6.08
CA ARG A 1150 1.04 46.69 5.53
C ARG A 1150 1.88 47.83 6.16
N GLY A 1151 3.05 47.48 6.73
CA GLY A 1151 4.04 48.44 7.27
C GLY A 1151 5.48 47.91 7.40
N LYS A 1152 6.04 47.28 6.36
CA LYS A 1152 7.51 47.05 6.22
C LYS A 1152 8.22 48.37 5.86
N PRO A 1153 9.56 48.50 5.95
CA PRO A 1153 10.53 47.80 6.83
C PRO A 1153 11.63 48.74 7.42
N ALA A 1154 12.39 48.30 8.44
CA ALA A 1154 13.72 48.87 8.73
C ALA A 1154 14.69 47.94 9.51
N ARG A 1155 15.72 47.49 8.77
CA ARG A 1155 17.13 47.18 9.14
C ARG A 1155 17.65 47.32 10.61
N LYS A 1156 18.64 46.44 10.87
CA LYS A 1156 19.86 46.58 11.71
C LYS A 1156 19.83 46.17 13.21
N ALA A 1157 20.25 44.89 13.40
CA ALA A 1157 21.55 44.50 13.96
C ALA A 1157 21.79 44.47 15.49
N ARG A 1158 22.42 43.36 15.90
CA ARG A 1158 22.90 43.00 17.25
C ARG A 1158 21.75 42.78 18.26
N ARG A 1159 21.78 41.72 19.06
CA ARG A 1159 22.93 40.90 19.49
C ARG A 1159 22.76 39.41 19.17
#